data_AF-K0CAA4-F1
#
_entry.id   AF-K0CAA4-F1
#
_cell.length_a   1.000
_cell.length_b   1.000
_cell.length_c   1.000
_cell.angle_alpha   90.00
_cell.angle_beta   90.00
_cell.angle_gamma   90.00
#
_symmetry.space_group_name_H-M   'P 1'
#
loop_
_entity.id
_entity.type
_entity.pdbx_description
1 polymer ?
#
loop_
_entity_poly.entity_id
_entity_poly.type
_entity_poly.pdbx_seq_one_letter_code
_entity_poly.pdbx_strand_id
1 'polypeptide(L)'
;MPKQVPHRRQRRRAAVIASLSSLSLLMSGCGGSSSSDSGGEQLAGLFGAMPISGVSYQQGDSPWQTTDESGQFHYNGDETLTFALGDLTLGNTAGARTLTIANLSPEPTPAETPVMINTLVLLHTLDADGSLHNGIQITPQIRDQVSAHAASLILDQPTTDFNAALQSVVDNLESAGAFSDTDSRARRLTTPGDAEENFQRAVSPRQVVETNSGQLSGFQADEHTWQFLGIPYAKPPLGELRWRPPVEPEPWSGIRHAVAWSDQAAQNAALERFGEGGMSEDSLYLNVTAPKNADGLPVMVWFHGGGFTALTSNTKPFNNPKAVASKGVVQVSVNHRLGPFGYIAHSELSAESGYSGSGNYGQMDLIAALEWVRDNIEAFGGDPGNVTIFGESGGGRKVLSLMASPRAAGLFHRAISQSGTLYPDTRGLAAAEAVGSQLQTELGASSLAEMREKSWQEVAAAAATLTPYTNIDNHYLPYSERVAFESGNQNDVPFMFSINANDTPDPTNTAIEVFPWMAPLCSANHYATYFTHQPSGWKARGVEAYHAAELAYVFNMPESVITHYLLGLVTDPATGDSLVIDDLNGNGVSGSQGDPADILASAGFDQTDQEVIDRMLTIWTNFAKTGDPSIEGDIDYPLYDAASESYVEIGANTEAKTGLGDVLSD
;
A
#
# COMPACT_ATOMS: atom_id res chain seq x y z
N MET A 1 -10.59 -61.50 -32.12
CA MET A 1 -11.29 -61.20 -33.40
C MET A 1 -12.33 -60.13 -33.15
N PRO A 2 -12.51 -59.11 -34.00
CA PRO A 2 -11.51 -58.33 -34.71
C PRO A 2 -11.70 -56.80 -34.58
N LYS A 3 -10.56 -56.09 -34.75
CA LYS A 3 -10.37 -54.81 -35.45
C LYS A 3 -10.96 -53.52 -34.86
N GLN A 4 -10.08 -52.72 -34.24
CA GLN A 4 -9.89 -51.34 -34.70
C GLN A 4 -8.40 -50.97 -34.75
N VAL A 5 -8.10 -50.14 -35.73
CA VAL A 5 -6.81 -49.78 -36.33
C VAL A 5 -6.18 -48.62 -35.55
N PRO A 6 -4.86 -48.59 -35.30
CA PRO A 6 -4.19 -47.41 -34.75
C PRO A 6 -3.80 -46.47 -35.89
N HIS A 7 -4.45 -45.30 -35.98
CA HIS A 7 -3.98 -44.21 -36.83
C HIS A 7 -2.80 -43.48 -36.16
N ARG A 8 -1.63 -43.67 -36.77
CA ARG A 8 -0.41 -42.86 -36.61
C ARG A 8 -0.74 -41.36 -36.66
N ARG A 9 -0.47 -40.62 -35.57
CA ARG A 9 -0.21 -39.18 -35.67
C ARG A 9 1.22 -38.96 -36.16
N GLN A 10 1.33 -38.44 -37.37
CA GLN A 10 2.57 -37.98 -37.97
C GLN A 10 3.17 -36.84 -37.13
N ARG A 11 4.41 -37.03 -36.66
CA ARG A 11 5.28 -35.92 -36.26
C ARG A 11 5.61 -35.11 -37.51
N ARG A 12 4.99 -33.94 -37.67
CA ARG A 12 5.46 -32.93 -38.62
C ARG A 12 6.70 -32.28 -38.01
N ARG A 13 7.87 -32.62 -38.55
CA ARG A 13 9.08 -31.80 -38.44
C ARG A 13 8.84 -30.55 -39.29
N ALA A 14 8.67 -29.39 -38.64
CA ALA A 14 8.86 -28.11 -39.29
C ALA A 14 10.33 -27.72 -39.10
N ALA A 15 11.06 -27.64 -40.21
CA ALA A 15 12.42 -27.14 -40.25
C ALA A 15 12.38 -25.63 -40.01
N VAL A 16 13.02 -25.17 -38.94
CA VAL A 16 13.32 -23.75 -38.75
C VAL A 16 14.59 -23.46 -39.56
N ILE A 17 14.43 -22.67 -40.62
CA ILE A 17 15.53 -22.09 -41.37
C ILE A 17 16.11 -20.98 -40.51
N ALA A 18 17.30 -21.21 -39.96
CA ALA A 18 18.08 -20.19 -39.28
C ALA A 18 18.72 -19.27 -40.34
N SER A 19 18.17 -18.07 -40.51
CA SER A 19 18.83 -16.98 -41.23
C SER A 19 19.76 -16.25 -40.26
N LEU A 20 21.04 -16.65 -40.25
CA LEU A 20 22.11 -15.85 -39.66
C LEU A 20 22.32 -14.59 -40.52
N SER A 21 21.94 -13.44 -39.98
CA SER A 21 22.37 -12.14 -40.51
C SER A 21 23.58 -11.69 -39.69
N SER A 22 24.77 -11.93 -40.24
CA SER A 22 26.06 -11.49 -39.73
C SER A 22 26.18 -9.96 -39.84
N LEU A 23 26.07 -9.26 -38.70
CA LEU A 23 26.38 -7.84 -38.61
C LEU A 23 27.91 -7.67 -38.70
N SER A 24 28.37 -7.22 -39.86
CA SER A 24 29.79 -7.01 -40.16
C SER A 24 30.17 -5.60 -39.72
N LEU A 25 31.10 -5.48 -38.78
CA LEU A 25 31.81 -4.23 -38.51
C LEU A 25 32.54 -3.79 -39.79
N LEU A 26 32.26 -2.57 -40.26
CA LEU A 26 33.12 -1.84 -41.19
C LEU A 26 33.43 -0.46 -40.61
N MET A 27 34.67 -0.33 -40.14
CA MET A 27 35.38 0.93 -39.91
C MET A 27 36.04 1.36 -41.23
N SER A 28 35.66 2.53 -41.74
CA SER A 28 36.42 3.43 -42.65
C SER A 28 35.43 4.47 -43.18
N GLY A 29 35.66 5.77 -43.24
CA GLY A 29 36.85 6.60 -43.22
C GLY A 29 36.46 7.90 -43.93
N CYS A 30 37.00 9.03 -43.49
CA CYS A 30 36.65 10.38 -43.95
C CYS A 30 36.59 10.56 -45.48
N GLY A 31 35.55 11.23 -45.96
CA GLY A 31 35.43 11.76 -47.32
C GLY A 31 34.38 12.86 -47.36
N GLY A 32 34.82 14.12 -47.28
CA GLY A 32 33.94 15.28 -47.20
C GLY A 32 33.16 15.56 -48.47
N SER A 33 31.92 16.02 -48.28
CA SER A 33 31.24 16.95 -49.18
C SER A 33 30.59 18.03 -48.32
N SER A 34 31.04 19.26 -48.49
CA SER A 34 30.56 20.46 -47.83
C SER A 34 29.12 20.78 -48.26
N SER A 35 28.17 20.66 -47.34
CA SER A 35 27.01 21.54 -47.25
C SER A 35 26.99 22.09 -45.83
N SER A 36 27.31 23.37 -45.70
CA SER A 36 27.19 24.12 -44.45
C SER A 36 25.72 24.27 -44.11
N ASP A 37 25.20 23.36 -43.29
CA ASP A 37 24.04 23.62 -42.46
C ASP A 37 24.55 23.64 -41.02
N SER A 38 24.62 24.84 -40.43
CA SER A 38 24.93 25.03 -39.02
C SER A 38 23.69 24.74 -38.17
N GLY A 39 23.14 23.53 -38.32
CA GLY A 39 22.17 23.01 -37.37
C GLY A 39 22.94 22.48 -36.18
N GLY A 40 22.95 23.23 -35.08
CA GLY A 40 23.39 22.70 -33.79
C GLY A 40 22.63 21.41 -33.50
N GLU A 41 23.31 20.42 -32.92
CA GLU A 41 22.67 19.16 -32.52
C GLU A 41 21.53 19.50 -31.55
N GLN A 42 20.28 19.28 -31.97
CA GLN A 42 19.09 19.51 -31.15
C GLN A 42 19.07 18.43 -30.07
N LEU A 43 19.35 18.81 -28.83
CA LEU A 43 19.37 17.92 -27.69
C LEU A 43 17.98 17.88 -27.04
N ALA A 44 17.62 16.73 -26.49
CA ALA A 44 16.40 16.56 -25.71
C ALA A 44 16.76 16.35 -24.23
N GLY A 45 16.00 16.96 -23.33
CA GLY A 45 16.12 16.73 -21.89
C GLY A 45 14.80 16.37 -21.23
N LEU A 46 14.85 15.71 -20.08
CA LEU A 46 13.68 15.44 -19.21
C LEU A 46 13.61 16.53 -18.15
N PHE A 47 12.46 17.18 -17.98
CA PHE A 47 12.21 18.09 -16.87
C PHE A 47 11.55 17.35 -15.70
N GLY A 48 12.27 17.22 -14.59
CA GLY A 48 11.86 16.47 -13.40
C GLY A 48 12.50 15.08 -13.32
N ALA A 49 12.41 14.45 -12.15
CA ALA A 49 12.73 13.03 -11.98
C ALA A 49 11.55 12.11 -12.38
N MET A 50 10.43 12.74 -12.74
CA MET A 50 9.29 12.18 -13.46
C MET A 50 8.93 13.16 -14.59
N PRO A 51 8.28 12.71 -15.67
CA PRO A 51 7.78 13.58 -16.73
C PRO A 51 6.90 14.70 -16.18
N ILE A 52 7.10 15.93 -16.67
CA ILE A 52 6.22 17.06 -16.41
C ILE A 52 5.84 17.67 -17.75
N SER A 53 4.59 17.50 -18.16
CA SER A 53 4.05 18.00 -19.42
C SER A 53 3.43 19.38 -19.26
N GLY A 54 3.46 20.18 -20.33
CA GLY A 54 2.81 21.48 -20.36
C GLY A 54 3.52 22.60 -19.58
N VAL A 55 4.79 22.41 -19.20
CA VAL A 55 5.66 23.50 -18.70
C VAL A 55 6.24 24.24 -19.89
N SER A 56 6.20 25.57 -19.86
CA SER A 56 6.78 26.41 -20.91
C SER A 56 8.29 26.47 -20.78
N TYR A 57 9.02 26.42 -21.89
CA TYR A 57 10.47 26.65 -21.92
C TYR A 57 10.90 27.54 -23.09
N GLN A 58 12.00 28.26 -22.89
CA GLN A 58 12.58 29.18 -23.88
C GLN A 58 14.11 29.12 -23.82
N GLN A 59 14.76 29.11 -24.99
CA GLN A 59 16.20 29.27 -25.12
C GLN A 59 16.53 30.65 -25.71
N GLY A 60 17.19 31.52 -24.92
CA GLY A 60 17.46 32.89 -25.33
C GLY A 60 16.19 33.64 -25.76
N ASP A 61 16.21 34.23 -26.96
CA ASP A 61 15.06 34.95 -27.55
C ASP A 61 14.17 34.06 -28.45
N SER A 62 14.35 32.73 -28.42
CA SER A 62 13.54 31.79 -29.22
C SER A 62 12.05 31.86 -28.82
N PRO A 63 11.10 31.46 -29.65
CA PRO A 63 9.71 31.35 -29.22
C PRO A 63 9.54 30.39 -28.04
N TRP A 64 8.64 30.70 -27.11
CA TRP A 64 8.25 29.77 -26.05
C TRP A 64 7.68 28.48 -26.65
N GLN A 65 8.13 27.34 -26.12
CA GLN A 65 7.63 26.00 -26.41
C GLN A 65 7.12 25.36 -25.12
N THR A 66 6.50 24.19 -25.21
CA THR A 66 5.99 23.45 -24.06
C THR A 66 6.55 22.05 -24.03
N THR A 67 6.84 21.54 -22.83
CA THR A 67 7.19 20.13 -22.66
C THR A 67 6.06 19.23 -23.15
N ASP A 68 6.40 18.12 -23.81
CA ASP A 68 5.42 17.14 -24.27
C ASP A 68 4.94 16.21 -23.15
N GLU A 69 4.08 15.23 -23.48
CA GLU A 69 3.54 14.24 -22.53
C GLU A 69 4.63 13.42 -21.82
N SER A 70 5.80 13.27 -22.43
CA SER A 70 6.96 12.60 -21.83
C SER A 70 7.88 13.55 -21.07
N GLY A 71 7.49 14.82 -20.91
CA GLY A 71 8.28 15.86 -20.25
C GLY A 71 9.51 16.28 -21.04
N GLN A 72 9.58 15.97 -22.34
CA GLN A 72 10.72 16.31 -23.17
C GLN A 72 10.68 17.79 -23.59
N PHE A 73 11.86 18.41 -23.59
CA PHE A 73 12.11 19.72 -24.19
C PHE A 73 13.32 19.66 -25.12
N HIS A 74 13.37 20.57 -26.11
CA HIS A 74 14.45 20.64 -27.09
C HIS A 74 15.31 21.89 -26.91
N TYR A 75 16.62 21.76 -27.06
CA TYR A 75 17.55 22.88 -26.95
C TYR A 75 18.78 22.71 -27.85
N ASN A 76 19.46 23.82 -28.16
CA ASN A 76 20.64 23.83 -29.01
C ASN A 76 21.87 24.32 -28.23
N GLY A 77 22.93 23.51 -28.14
CA GLY A 77 24.19 23.92 -27.49
C GLY A 77 24.04 24.25 -26.00
N ASP A 78 24.87 25.17 -25.50
CA ASP A 78 25.02 25.46 -24.06
C ASP A 78 24.28 26.75 -23.61
N GLU A 79 23.36 27.30 -24.41
CA GLU A 79 22.62 28.50 -24.02
C GLU A 79 21.65 28.24 -22.86
N THR A 80 21.44 29.26 -22.03
CA THR A 80 20.54 29.22 -20.87
C THR A 80 19.10 28.95 -21.31
N LEU A 81 18.48 27.97 -20.66
CA LEU A 81 17.05 27.66 -20.75
C LEU A 81 16.31 28.31 -19.59
N THR A 82 15.20 28.96 -19.89
CA THR A 82 14.25 29.48 -18.89
C THR A 82 13.00 28.61 -18.91
N PHE A 83 12.55 28.18 -17.74
CA PHE A 83 11.32 27.41 -17.55
C PHE A 83 10.26 28.27 -16.85
N ALA A 84 9.01 28.14 -17.28
CA ALA A 84 7.89 28.90 -16.74
C ALA A 84 6.58 28.08 -16.76
N LEU A 85 5.69 28.40 -15.84
CA LEU A 85 4.32 27.92 -15.85
C LEU A 85 3.40 29.10 -16.20
N GLY A 86 3.09 29.24 -17.49
CA GLY A 86 2.44 30.44 -17.99
C GLY A 86 3.36 31.64 -17.84
N ASP A 87 2.89 32.69 -17.15
CA ASP A 87 3.66 33.91 -16.89
C ASP A 87 4.53 33.81 -15.62
N LEU A 88 4.41 32.71 -14.84
CA LEU A 88 5.22 32.46 -13.66
C LEU A 88 6.56 31.81 -14.05
N THR A 89 7.67 32.53 -13.90
CA THR A 89 9.01 31.97 -14.13
C THR A 89 9.39 31.02 -13.00
N LEU A 90 9.70 29.77 -13.33
CA LEU A 90 10.15 28.75 -12.38
C LEU A 90 11.65 28.82 -12.11
N GLY A 91 12.43 29.23 -13.12
CA GLY A 91 13.88 29.39 -13.00
C GLY A 91 14.58 29.26 -14.35
N ASN A 92 15.90 29.30 -14.32
CA ASN A 92 16.73 29.14 -15.51
C ASN A 92 17.97 28.31 -15.21
N THR A 93 18.48 27.60 -16.22
CA THR A 93 19.63 26.70 -16.08
C THR A 93 20.31 26.44 -17.42
N ALA A 94 21.52 25.90 -17.40
CA ALA A 94 22.19 25.46 -18.62
C ALA A 94 21.50 24.21 -19.18
N GLY A 95 21.43 24.07 -20.51
CA GLY A 95 20.84 22.90 -21.15
C GLY A 95 21.55 21.60 -20.78
N ALA A 96 20.79 20.59 -20.34
CA ALA A 96 21.29 19.26 -20.06
C ALA A 96 20.28 18.18 -20.50
N ARG A 97 20.76 16.95 -20.68
CA ARG A 97 19.92 15.78 -21.03
C ARG A 97 18.92 15.41 -19.93
N THR A 98 19.16 15.84 -18.70
CA THR A 98 18.24 15.64 -17.58
C THR A 98 18.34 16.87 -16.69
N LEU A 99 17.22 17.54 -16.48
CA LEU A 99 17.09 18.69 -15.60
C LEU A 99 16.01 18.39 -14.59
N THR A 100 16.30 18.60 -13.32
CA THR A 100 15.32 18.52 -12.23
C THR A 100 15.04 19.92 -11.71
N ILE A 101 14.02 20.06 -10.86
CA ILE A 101 13.70 21.33 -10.20
C ILE A 101 14.92 21.86 -9.40
N ALA A 102 15.76 20.98 -8.86
CA ALA A 102 17.00 21.36 -8.20
C ALA A 102 18.00 22.07 -9.14
N ASN A 103 17.96 21.80 -10.45
CA ASN A 103 18.82 22.47 -11.43
C ASN A 103 18.36 23.89 -11.77
N LEU A 104 17.12 24.26 -11.46
CA LEU A 104 16.57 25.60 -11.70
C LEU A 104 16.93 26.60 -10.61
N SER A 105 17.43 26.13 -9.46
CA SER A 105 17.86 26.99 -8.36
C SER A 105 19.29 27.50 -8.59
N PRO A 106 19.56 28.81 -8.41
CA PRO A 106 20.91 29.38 -8.51
C PRO A 106 21.83 29.01 -7.33
N GLU A 107 21.29 28.40 -6.27
CA GLU A 107 22.01 28.05 -5.04
C GLU A 107 22.58 26.61 -5.12
N PRO A 108 23.85 26.38 -4.77
CA PRO A 108 24.57 25.12 -5.00
C PRO A 108 24.21 23.95 -4.05
N THR A 109 23.17 24.05 -3.23
CA THR A 109 22.74 22.99 -2.30
C THR A 109 21.23 22.76 -2.37
N PRO A 110 20.74 21.54 -2.70
CA PRO A 110 19.32 21.29 -2.95
C PRO A 110 18.43 21.06 -1.71
N ALA A 111 18.89 21.35 -0.50
CA ALA A 111 18.05 21.18 0.68
C ALA A 111 17.52 22.55 1.12
N GLU A 112 16.20 22.74 1.02
CA GLU A 112 15.42 23.68 1.84
C GLU A 112 15.37 25.18 1.42
N THR A 113 15.51 25.54 0.14
CA THR A 113 15.13 26.91 -0.26
C THR A 113 13.62 27.02 -0.46
N PRO A 114 12.98 28.14 -0.06
CA PRO A 114 11.55 28.38 -0.31
C PRO A 114 11.17 28.22 -1.79
N VAL A 115 12.06 28.62 -2.71
CA VAL A 115 11.86 28.48 -4.17
C VAL A 115 11.63 27.03 -4.56
N MET A 116 12.47 26.11 -4.10
CA MET A 116 12.35 24.69 -4.44
C MET A 116 11.09 24.08 -3.86
N ILE A 117 10.84 24.30 -2.57
CA ILE A 117 9.64 23.78 -1.87
C ILE A 117 8.36 24.31 -2.54
N ASN A 118 8.27 25.62 -2.76
CA ASN A 118 7.08 26.23 -3.35
C ASN A 118 6.86 25.77 -4.80
N THR A 119 7.94 25.53 -5.56
CA THR A 119 7.84 24.96 -6.92
C THR A 119 7.33 23.52 -6.90
N LEU A 120 7.82 22.68 -5.97
CA LEU A 120 7.34 21.31 -5.81
C LEU A 120 5.86 21.27 -5.39
N VAL A 121 5.49 22.07 -4.39
CA VAL A 121 4.11 22.21 -3.92
C VAL A 121 3.20 22.67 -5.06
N LEU A 122 3.62 23.66 -5.85
CA LEU A 122 2.88 24.15 -7.02
C LEU A 122 2.60 23.04 -8.03
N LEU A 123 3.65 22.35 -8.48
CA LEU A 123 3.54 21.37 -9.56
C LEU A 123 2.74 20.14 -9.13
N HIS A 124 2.96 19.64 -7.92
CA HIS A 124 2.22 18.47 -7.41
C HIS A 124 0.74 18.82 -7.18
N THR A 125 0.46 20.02 -6.65
CA THR A 125 -0.92 20.46 -6.42
C THR A 125 -1.69 20.67 -7.73
N LEU A 126 -1.03 21.12 -8.78
CA LEU A 126 -1.68 21.49 -10.03
C LEU A 126 -1.74 20.35 -11.06
N ASP A 127 -1.32 19.15 -10.70
CA ASP A 127 -1.38 17.98 -11.57
C ASP A 127 -2.82 17.63 -11.98
N ALA A 128 -3.15 17.58 -13.27
CA ALA A 128 -4.54 17.60 -13.74
C ALA A 128 -5.42 16.43 -13.25
N ASP A 129 -4.85 15.26 -12.98
CA ASP A 129 -5.56 14.08 -12.47
C ASP A 129 -5.18 13.71 -11.03
N GLY A 130 -4.31 14.52 -10.40
CA GLY A 130 -3.84 14.30 -9.03
C GLY A 130 -2.97 13.05 -8.87
N SER A 131 -2.56 12.39 -9.97
CA SER A 131 -1.83 11.13 -9.94
C SER A 131 -0.39 11.30 -10.40
N LEU A 132 0.53 11.39 -9.42
CA LEU A 132 1.97 11.45 -9.71
C LEU A 132 2.53 10.16 -10.36
N HIS A 133 1.71 9.13 -10.57
CA HIS A 133 2.12 7.86 -11.16
C HIS A 133 2.30 7.89 -12.68
N ASN A 134 1.71 8.86 -13.38
CA ASN A 134 1.83 9.02 -14.83
C ASN A 134 2.58 10.30 -15.23
N GLY A 135 3.27 10.93 -14.27
CA GLY A 135 3.92 12.23 -14.44
C GLY A 135 2.95 13.38 -14.20
N ILE A 136 3.48 14.60 -14.09
CA ILE A 136 2.67 15.78 -13.82
C ILE A 136 2.12 16.35 -15.12
N GLN A 137 0.81 16.57 -15.16
CA GLN A 137 0.09 17.02 -16.33
C GLN A 137 -0.44 18.43 -16.15
N ILE A 138 0.17 19.42 -16.82
CA ILE A 138 -0.29 20.80 -16.77
C ILE A 138 -1.07 21.17 -18.03
N THR A 139 -2.39 21.25 -17.89
CA THR A 139 -3.29 21.64 -18.99
C THR A 139 -3.14 23.14 -19.34
N PRO A 140 -3.54 23.56 -20.55
CA PRO A 140 -3.61 24.98 -20.90
C PRO A 140 -4.47 25.79 -19.92
N GLN A 141 -5.59 25.24 -19.45
CA GLN A 141 -6.46 25.91 -18.48
C GLN A 141 -5.77 26.13 -17.13
N ILE A 142 -5.02 25.14 -16.63
CA ILE A 142 -4.18 25.27 -15.42
C ILE A 142 -3.15 26.38 -15.63
N ARG A 143 -2.45 26.35 -16.78
CA ARG A 143 -1.43 27.35 -17.10
C ARG A 143 -1.99 28.77 -17.17
N ASP A 144 -3.13 28.96 -17.81
CA ASP A 144 -3.79 30.27 -17.94
C ASP A 144 -4.22 30.82 -16.58
N GLN A 145 -4.70 29.95 -15.68
CA GLN A 145 -5.02 30.34 -14.30
C GLN A 145 -3.78 30.72 -13.50
N VAL A 146 -2.66 30.00 -13.67
CA VAL A 146 -1.38 30.38 -13.06
C VAL A 146 -0.91 31.74 -13.60
N SER A 147 -0.99 31.99 -14.92
CA SER A 147 -0.68 33.30 -15.51
C SER A 147 -1.52 34.43 -14.89
N ALA A 148 -2.82 34.21 -14.73
CA ALA A 148 -3.73 35.19 -14.13
C ALA A 148 -3.36 35.56 -12.68
N HIS A 149 -2.62 34.70 -11.97
CA HIS A 149 -2.21 34.87 -10.57
C HIS A 149 -0.69 34.96 -10.38
N ALA A 150 0.09 35.07 -11.46
CA ALA A 150 1.55 35.02 -11.42
C ALA A 150 2.16 36.10 -10.51
N ALA A 151 1.51 37.27 -10.40
CA ALA A 151 1.96 38.37 -9.54
C ALA A 151 1.90 38.05 -8.03
N SER A 152 1.05 37.11 -7.60
CA SER A 152 0.92 36.66 -6.20
C SER A 152 1.66 35.37 -5.88
N LEU A 153 2.01 34.57 -6.91
CA LEU A 153 2.74 33.32 -6.77
C LEU A 153 4.26 33.56 -6.71
N ILE A 154 4.72 34.21 -5.65
CA ILE A 154 6.14 34.54 -5.47
C ILE A 154 6.87 33.32 -4.89
N LEU A 155 7.79 32.71 -5.66
CA LEU A 155 8.42 31.43 -5.27
C LEU A 155 9.38 31.55 -4.08
N ASP A 156 10.04 32.68 -3.86
CA ASP A 156 11.02 32.87 -2.78
C ASP A 156 10.42 33.37 -1.44
N GLN A 157 9.10 33.56 -1.39
CA GLN A 157 8.41 34.00 -0.18
C GLN A 157 8.17 32.84 0.81
N PRO A 158 7.81 33.12 2.08
CA PRO A 158 7.45 32.09 3.04
C PRO A 158 6.37 31.15 2.48
N THR A 159 6.55 29.83 2.64
CA THR A 159 5.63 28.82 2.09
C THR A 159 4.19 28.98 2.57
N THR A 160 3.97 29.54 3.76
CA THR A 160 2.63 29.88 4.25
C THR A 160 1.92 30.89 3.36
N ASP A 161 2.64 31.93 2.92
CA ASP A 161 2.10 33.00 2.09
C ASP A 161 1.91 32.51 0.65
N PHE A 162 2.84 31.67 0.17
CA PHE A 162 2.71 30.99 -1.12
C PHE A 162 1.48 30.08 -1.17
N ASN A 163 1.26 29.26 -0.14
CA ASN A 163 0.11 28.37 -0.07
C ASN A 163 -1.21 29.14 -0.04
N ALA A 164 -1.28 30.29 0.64
CA ALA A 164 -2.47 31.13 0.62
C ALA A 164 -2.79 31.67 -0.79
N ALA A 165 -1.77 32.09 -1.55
CA ALA A 165 -1.94 32.50 -2.94
C ALA A 165 -2.33 31.33 -3.85
N LEU A 166 -1.66 30.18 -3.71
CA LEU A 166 -1.94 28.97 -4.48
C LEU A 166 -3.35 28.42 -4.23
N GLN A 167 -3.85 28.49 -2.99
CA GLN A 167 -5.23 28.07 -2.68
C GLN A 167 -6.26 28.83 -3.53
N SER A 168 -6.05 30.14 -3.75
CA SER A 168 -6.96 30.92 -4.60
C SER A 168 -6.96 30.45 -6.05
N VAL A 169 -5.81 29.98 -6.56
CA VAL A 169 -5.69 29.39 -7.91
C VAL A 169 -6.42 28.06 -7.97
N VAL A 170 -6.23 27.20 -6.96
CA VAL A 170 -6.90 25.90 -6.86
C VAL A 170 -8.42 26.06 -6.79
N ASP A 171 -8.93 26.97 -5.96
CA ASP A 171 -10.37 27.23 -5.84
C ASP A 171 -10.99 27.66 -7.18
N ASN A 172 -10.27 28.48 -7.95
CA ASN A 172 -10.69 28.91 -9.29
C ASN A 172 -10.66 27.78 -10.31
N LEU A 173 -9.63 26.92 -10.26
CA LEU A 173 -9.50 25.75 -11.13
C LEU A 173 -10.58 24.70 -10.84
N GLU A 174 -10.83 24.42 -9.57
CA GLU A 174 -11.89 23.54 -9.08
C GLU A 174 -13.26 24.03 -9.58
N SER A 175 -13.56 25.32 -9.37
CA SER A 175 -14.82 25.93 -9.84
C SER A 175 -14.99 25.89 -11.36
N ALA A 176 -13.87 25.83 -12.10
CA ALA A 176 -13.85 25.75 -13.55
C ALA A 176 -13.79 24.31 -14.09
N GLY A 177 -13.81 23.28 -13.22
CA GLY A 177 -13.75 21.87 -13.60
C GLY A 177 -12.44 21.50 -14.30
N ALA A 178 -11.32 22.10 -13.89
CA ALA A 178 -10.02 21.89 -14.53
C ALA A 178 -9.34 20.57 -14.12
N PHE A 179 -9.76 19.97 -13.00
CA PHE A 179 -9.21 18.72 -12.47
C PHE A 179 -10.10 17.52 -12.84
N SER A 180 -9.46 16.36 -12.94
CA SER A 180 -10.09 15.07 -13.26
C SER A 180 -9.99 14.06 -12.11
N ASP A 181 -9.92 14.57 -10.88
CA ASP A 181 -9.80 13.79 -9.65
C ASP A 181 -10.92 12.74 -9.51
N THR A 182 -10.55 11.58 -8.99
CA THR A 182 -11.51 10.51 -8.68
C THR A 182 -12.13 10.65 -7.29
N ASP A 183 -11.49 11.40 -6.38
CA ASP A 183 -12.05 11.79 -5.09
C ASP A 183 -13.07 12.92 -5.27
N SER A 184 -14.26 12.75 -4.69
CA SER A 184 -15.33 13.75 -4.73
C SER A 184 -15.14 14.94 -3.79
N ARG A 185 -14.06 14.97 -2.99
CA ARG A 185 -13.70 16.13 -2.15
C ARG A 185 -13.00 17.20 -2.98
N ALA A 186 -13.11 18.45 -2.53
CA ALA A 186 -12.33 19.54 -3.10
C ALA A 186 -10.82 19.27 -2.97
N ARG A 187 -10.08 19.61 -4.02
CA ARG A 187 -8.62 19.42 -4.03
C ARG A 187 -7.94 20.17 -2.89
N ARG A 188 -6.98 19.48 -2.26
CA ARG A 188 -6.10 20.04 -1.22
C ARG A 188 -4.72 20.34 -1.79
N LEU A 189 -4.07 21.36 -1.25
CA LEU A 189 -2.66 21.61 -1.55
C LEU A 189 -1.80 20.44 -1.08
N THR A 190 -0.81 20.07 -1.89
CA THR A 190 0.24 19.15 -1.45
C THR A 190 1.04 19.81 -0.32
N THR A 191 1.33 19.07 0.75
CA THR A 191 2.14 19.64 1.84
C THR A 191 3.61 19.73 1.42
N PRO A 192 4.40 20.66 2.00
CA PRO A 192 5.84 20.73 1.74
C PRO A 192 6.58 19.42 2.01
N GLY A 193 6.19 18.71 3.07
CA GLY A 193 6.80 17.42 3.45
C GLY A 193 6.52 16.34 2.40
N ASP A 194 5.27 16.21 1.96
CA ASP A 194 4.90 15.20 0.95
C ASP A 194 5.55 15.48 -0.41
N ALA A 195 5.61 16.76 -0.78
CA ALA A 195 6.24 17.20 -2.02
C ALA A 195 7.74 16.89 -2.03
N GLU A 196 8.43 17.19 -0.93
CA GLU A 196 9.86 16.90 -0.76
C GLU A 196 10.13 15.39 -0.71
N GLU A 197 9.36 14.63 0.05
CA GLU A 197 9.55 13.18 0.18
C GLU A 197 9.33 12.47 -1.16
N ASN A 198 8.31 12.86 -1.92
CA ASN A 198 8.10 12.36 -3.28
C ASN A 198 9.25 12.75 -4.21
N PHE A 199 9.71 14.00 -4.16
CA PHE A 199 10.84 14.45 -4.97
C PHE A 199 12.11 13.65 -4.68
N GLN A 200 12.44 13.42 -3.40
CA GLN A 200 13.60 12.61 -3.00
C GLN A 200 13.51 11.18 -3.51
N ARG A 201 12.33 10.54 -3.44
CA ARG A 201 12.11 9.23 -4.06
C ARG A 201 12.30 9.27 -5.57
N ALA A 202 11.73 10.27 -6.23
CA ALA A 202 11.79 10.41 -7.68
C ALA A 202 13.24 10.56 -8.17
N VAL A 203 14.08 11.39 -7.54
CA VAL A 203 15.49 11.63 -7.95
C VAL A 203 16.46 10.52 -7.54
N SER A 204 16.05 9.60 -6.66
CA SER A 204 16.89 8.47 -6.26
C SER A 204 17.13 7.50 -7.44
N PRO A 205 18.13 6.59 -7.34
CA PRO A 205 18.31 5.54 -8.34
C PRO A 205 17.02 4.75 -8.60
N ARG A 206 16.78 4.42 -9.87
CA ARG A 206 15.53 3.86 -10.37
C ARG A 206 15.68 2.40 -10.76
N GLN A 207 14.66 1.59 -10.49
CA GLN A 207 14.57 0.22 -10.98
C GLN A 207 13.31 0.08 -11.84
N VAL A 208 13.48 -0.37 -13.08
CA VAL A 208 12.36 -0.66 -13.99
C VAL A 208 12.09 -2.16 -13.98
N VAL A 209 10.81 -2.53 -13.85
CA VAL A 209 10.32 -3.91 -13.93
C VAL A 209 9.17 -3.99 -14.94
N GLU A 210 9.02 -5.13 -15.59
CA GLU A 210 7.94 -5.41 -16.53
C GLU A 210 6.87 -6.24 -15.81
N THR A 211 5.61 -5.78 -15.86
CA THR A 211 4.45 -6.53 -15.38
C THR A 211 3.51 -6.86 -16.54
N ASN A 212 2.50 -7.69 -16.31
CA ASN A 212 1.52 -8.01 -17.36
C ASN A 212 0.71 -6.79 -17.83
N SER A 213 0.64 -5.74 -17.01
CA SER A 213 -0.09 -4.49 -17.31
C SER A 213 0.82 -3.38 -17.85
N GLY A 214 2.14 -3.56 -17.86
CA GLY A 214 3.11 -2.59 -18.38
C GLY A 214 4.32 -2.35 -17.46
N GLN A 215 5.13 -1.35 -17.81
CA GLN A 215 6.38 -1.05 -17.10
C GLN A 215 6.14 -0.22 -15.85
N LEU A 216 6.80 -0.60 -14.75
CA LEU A 216 6.84 0.15 -13.50
C LEU A 216 8.26 0.62 -13.22
N SER A 217 8.41 1.85 -12.77
CA SER A 217 9.68 2.35 -12.22
C SER A 217 9.55 2.58 -10.72
N GLY A 218 10.24 1.77 -9.93
CA GLY A 218 10.44 1.95 -8.50
C GLY A 218 11.69 2.76 -8.19
N PHE A 219 11.97 2.92 -6.91
CA PHE A 219 13.02 3.79 -6.39
C PHE A 219 13.87 3.09 -5.34
N GLN A 220 15.07 3.61 -5.14
CA GLN A 220 15.96 3.14 -4.08
C GLN A 220 15.47 3.68 -2.73
N ALA A 221 14.97 2.79 -1.86
CA ALA A 221 14.58 3.17 -0.51
C ALA A 221 15.79 3.30 0.44
N ASP A 222 16.77 2.40 0.28
CA ASP A 222 18.07 2.46 0.97
C ASP A 222 19.18 1.76 0.15
N GLU A 223 20.36 1.54 0.72
CA GLU A 223 21.48 0.88 0.04
C GLU A 223 21.16 -0.54 -0.44
N HIS A 224 20.22 -1.23 0.20
CA HIS A 224 19.93 -2.66 0.02
C HIS A 224 18.55 -2.98 -0.54
N THR A 225 17.65 -2.00 -0.64
CA THR A 225 16.22 -2.24 -0.91
C THR A 225 15.68 -1.37 -2.05
N TRP A 226 14.90 -1.99 -2.93
CA TRP A 226 14.02 -1.33 -3.90
C TRP A 226 12.59 -1.22 -3.35
N GLN A 227 11.92 -0.13 -3.66
CA GLN A 227 10.51 0.07 -3.34
C GLN A 227 9.70 0.56 -4.54
N PHE A 228 8.44 0.11 -4.58
CA PHE A 228 7.44 0.46 -5.58
C PHE A 228 6.14 0.75 -4.85
N LEU A 229 5.66 1.99 -4.93
CA LEU A 229 4.44 2.44 -4.27
C LEU A 229 3.31 2.68 -5.27
N GLY A 230 2.07 2.39 -4.88
CA GLY A 230 0.85 2.69 -5.64
C GLY A 230 0.72 1.93 -6.96
N ILE A 231 0.99 0.61 -6.94
CA ILE A 231 0.83 -0.25 -8.11
C ILE A 231 -0.64 -0.71 -8.20
N PRO A 232 -1.37 -0.41 -9.30
CA PRO A 232 -2.74 -0.86 -9.45
C PRO A 232 -2.79 -2.37 -9.70
N TYR A 233 -3.58 -3.09 -8.91
CA TYR A 233 -3.87 -4.51 -9.15
C TYR A 233 -5.29 -4.74 -9.70
N ALA A 234 -6.15 -3.72 -9.66
CA ALA A 234 -7.50 -3.74 -10.21
C ALA A 234 -7.91 -2.33 -10.68
N LYS A 235 -8.98 -2.25 -11.48
CA LYS A 235 -9.61 -0.98 -11.85
C LYS A 235 -10.18 -0.28 -10.62
N PRO A 236 -10.19 1.07 -10.61
CA PRO A 236 -10.91 1.83 -9.59
C PRO A 236 -12.39 1.38 -9.52
N PRO A 237 -12.90 0.97 -8.35
CA PRO A 237 -14.26 0.46 -8.18
C PRO A 237 -15.31 1.59 -8.12
N LEU A 238 -15.23 2.55 -9.06
CA LEU A 238 -16.05 3.76 -9.11
C LEU A 238 -17.36 3.53 -9.87
N GLY A 239 -18.39 4.32 -9.54
CA GLY A 239 -19.66 4.35 -10.25
C GLY A 239 -20.31 2.96 -10.33
N GLU A 240 -20.52 2.45 -11.56
CA GLU A 240 -21.10 1.12 -11.78
C GLU A 240 -20.25 -0.03 -11.24
N LEU A 241 -18.94 0.17 -11.02
CA LEU A 241 -18.07 -0.83 -10.40
C LEU A 241 -18.17 -0.84 -8.87
N ARG A 242 -18.85 0.15 -8.26
CA ARG A 242 -19.14 0.14 -6.82
C ARG A 242 -20.03 -1.06 -6.51
N TRP A 243 -19.59 -1.83 -5.50
CA TRP A 243 -20.20 -3.10 -5.08
C TRP A 243 -20.26 -4.15 -6.19
N ARG A 244 -19.19 -4.26 -6.98
CA ARG A 244 -18.94 -5.40 -7.89
C ARG A 244 -17.61 -6.08 -7.57
N PRO A 245 -17.40 -7.34 -7.98
CA PRO A 245 -16.08 -7.96 -7.95
C PRO A 245 -15.02 -7.07 -8.64
N PRO A 246 -13.76 -7.07 -8.17
CA PRO A 246 -12.69 -6.30 -8.81
C PRO A 246 -12.50 -6.74 -10.27
N VAL A 247 -12.09 -5.80 -11.10
CA VAL A 247 -11.83 -6.02 -12.53
C VAL A 247 -10.35 -5.76 -12.78
N GLU A 248 -9.70 -6.59 -13.59
CA GLU A 248 -8.29 -6.39 -13.97
C GLU A 248 -8.04 -4.98 -14.53
N PRO A 249 -6.92 -4.34 -14.17
CA PRO A 249 -6.60 -2.99 -14.63
C PRO A 249 -6.33 -3.00 -16.15
N GLU A 250 -6.63 -1.89 -16.82
CA GLU A 250 -6.21 -1.73 -18.22
C GLU A 250 -4.68 -1.65 -18.29
N PRO A 251 -4.03 -2.35 -19.24
CA PRO A 251 -2.61 -2.15 -19.49
C PRO A 251 -2.31 -0.71 -19.89
N TRP A 252 -1.16 -0.19 -19.47
CA TRP A 252 -0.69 1.15 -19.85
C TRP A 252 0.52 1.07 -20.78
N SER A 253 0.71 2.13 -21.58
CA SER A 253 1.92 2.35 -22.38
C SER A 253 2.94 3.19 -21.62
N GLY A 254 4.22 3.00 -21.93
CA GLY A 254 5.30 3.74 -21.26
C GLY A 254 5.56 3.23 -19.85
N ILE A 255 6.21 4.06 -19.04
CA ILE A 255 6.62 3.73 -17.67
C ILE A 255 5.67 4.43 -16.69
N ARG A 256 5.04 3.64 -15.82
CA ARG A 256 4.31 4.15 -14.65
C ARG A 256 5.28 4.31 -13.48
N HIS A 257 5.28 5.47 -12.84
CA HIS A 257 6.18 5.81 -11.74
C HIS A 257 5.60 5.35 -10.40
N ALA A 258 6.26 4.39 -9.74
CA ALA A 258 5.84 3.81 -8.48
C ALA A 258 6.54 4.49 -7.28
N VAL A 259 6.40 5.81 -7.16
CA VAL A 259 7.12 6.66 -6.17
C VAL A 259 6.21 7.51 -5.30
N ALA A 260 4.91 7.48 -5.56
CA ALA A 260 3.91 8.18 -4.79
C ALA A 260 3.04 7.15 -4.09
N TRP A 261 2.48 7.53 -2.95
CA TRP A 261 1.43 6.76 -2.33
C TRP A 261 0.17 6.87 -3.19
N SER A 262 -0.54 5.76 -3.36
CA SER A 262 -1.92 5.83 -3.83
C SER A 262 -2.83 6.37 -2.73
N ASP A 263 -4.11 6.58 -3.06
CA ASP A 263 -5.10 6.83 -2.03
C ASP A 263 -5.36 5.61 -1.15
N GLN A 264 -5.71 5.89 0.10
CA GLN A 264 -6.28 4.97 1.06
C GLN A 264 -7.73 4.63 0.66
N ALA A 265 -8.22 3.45 1.07
CA ALA A 265 -9.61 3.09 0.82
C ALA A 265 -10.60 3.99 1.59
N ALA A 266 -11.67 4.42 0.90
CA ALA A 266 -12.75 5.20 1.46
C ALA A 266 -13.28 4.61 2.78
N GLN A 267 -13.25 5.43 3.83
CA GLN A 267 -13.61 5.07 5.20
C GLN A 267 -13.98 6.35 5.98
N ASN A 268 -14.01 6.30 7.31
CA ASN A 268 -14.17 7.52 8.11
C ASN A 268 -13.01 8.50 7.82
N ALA A 269 -13.34 9.69 7.31
CA ALA A 269 -12.35 10.70 6.92
C ALA A 269 -11.47 11.22 8.06
N ALA A 270 -11.89 11.07 9.32
CA ALA A 270 -11.04 11.39 10.46
C ALA A 270 -9.80 10.48 10.55
N LEU A 271 -9.81 9.32 9.89
CA LEU A 271 -8.72 8.34 9.92
C LEU A 271 -7.67 8.54 8.83
N GLU A 272 -7.93 9.40 7.84
CA GLU A 272 -6.98 9.67 6.73
C GLU A 272 -5.59 10.08 7.25
N ARG A 273 -5.54 10.78 8.40
CA ARG A 273 -4.31 11.21 9.08
C ARG A 273 -3.39 10.08 9.55
N PHE A 274 -3.86 8.84 9.57
CA PHE A 274 -3.09 7.67 10.02
C PHE A 274 -2.40 6.93 8.88
N GLY A 275 -2.59 7.39 7.64
CA GLY A 275 -1.91 6.86 6.46
C GLY A 275 -1.32 7.97 5.61
N GLU A 276 -0.64 7.54 4.56
CA GLU A 276 -0.04 8.37 3.53
C GLU A 276 -0.95 8.43 2.29
N GLY A 277 -0.79 9.47 1.47
CA GLY A 277 -1.66 9.71 0.31
C GLY A 277 -3.03 10.26 0.71
N GLY A 278 -3.95 10.35 -0.25
CA GLY A 278 -5.32 10.77 -0.01
C GLY A 278 -6.21 9.62 0.45
N MET A 279 -7.52 9.76 0.23
CA MET A 279 -8.49 8.71 0.54
C MET A 279 -9.64 8.79 -0.47
N SER A 280 -9.89 7.67 -1.14
CA SER A 280 -10.82 7.58 -2.26
C SER A 280 -11.36 6.16 -2.39
N GLU A 281 -12.42 5.98 -3.19
CA GLU A 281 -12.81 4.64 -3.65
C GLU A 281 -11.80 4.08 -4.65
N ASP A 282 -11.10 4.93 -5.39
CA ASP A 282 -9.95 4.57 -6.21
C ASP A 282 -8.75 4.22 -5.32
N SER A 283 -8.74 2.98 -4.81
CA SER A 283 -7.83 2.56 -3.74
C SER A 283 -7.30 1.12 -3.90
N LEU A 284 -7.55 0.48 -5.04
CA LEU A 284 -7.14 -0.92 -5.30
C LEU A 284 -5.68 -0.99 -5.79
N TYR A 285 -4.79 -0.62 -4.89
CA TYR A 285 -3.35 -0.57 -5.10
C TYR A 285 -2.59 -1.41 -4.07
N LEU A 286 -1.38 -1.81 -4.45
CA LEU A 286 -0.42 -2.46 -3.58
C LEU A 286 0.95 -1.80 -3.68
N ASN A 287 1.79 -2.07 -2.69
CA ASN A 287 3.17 -1.63 -2.63
C ASN A 287 4.09 -2.85 -2.55
N VAL A 288 5.28 -2.77 -3.15
CA VAL A 288 6.30 -3.83 -3.11
C VAL A 288 7.60 -3.28 -2.54
N THR A 289 8.16 -3.96 -1.53
CA THR A 289 9.49 -3.71 -0.97
C THR A 289 10.33 -4.97 -1.14
N ALA A 290 11.46 -4.87 -1.85
CA ALA A 290 12.28 -6.02 -2.21
C ALA A 290 13.79 -5.75 -2.06
N PRO A 291 14.59 -6.71 -1.56
CA PRO A 291 16.04 -6.62 -1.62
C PRO A 291 16.54 -6.40 -3.05
N LYS A 292 17.61 -5.59 -3.24
CA LYS A 292 18.15 -5.29 -4.58
C LYS A 292 18.69 -6.52 -5.32
N ASN A 293 19.08 -7.55 -4.57
CA ASN A 293 19.58 -8.83 -5.07
C ASN A 293 18.53 -9.95 -4.93
N ALA A 294 17.25 -9.62 -4.82
CA ALA A 294 16.17 -10.60 -4.76
C ALA A 294 16.15 -11.48 -6.02
N ASP A 295 16.14 -12.79 -5.81
CA ASP A 295 16.06 -13.82 -6.84
C ASP A 295 15.33 -15.03 -6.24
N GLY A 296 14.09 -15.26 -6.65
CA GLY A 296 13.24 -16.34 -6.13
C GLY A 296 13.06 -16.32 -4.60
N LEU A 297 12.96 -15.14 -3.98
CA LEU A 297 12.76 -15.03 -2.53
C LEU A 297 11.32 -15.32 -2.12
N PRO A 298 11.07 -15.85 -0.91
CA PRO A 298 9.71 -15.95 -0.38
C PRO A 298 9.02 -14.58 -0.36
N VAL A 299 7.71 -14.60 -0.57
CA VAL A 299 6.87 -13.39 -0.61
C VAL A 299 6.00 -13.34 0.64
N MET A 300 5.99 -12.20 1.34
CA MET A 300 5.09 -11.94 2.46
C MET A 300 4.07 -10.86 2.08
N VAL A 301 2.79 -11.21 2.06
CA VAL A 301 1.68 -10.31 1.66
C VAL A 301 0.90 -9.87 2.89
N TRP A 302 0.99 -8.57 3.20
CA TRP A 302 0.42 -7.93 4.38
C TRP A 302 -1.01 -7.46 4.16
N PHE A 303 -1.88 -7.82 5.10
CA PHE A 303 -3.25 -7.32 5.21
C PHE A 303 -3.42 -6.54 6.52
N HIS A 304 -3.61 -5.23 6.42
CA HIS A 304 -3.76 -4.35 7.58
C HIS A 304 -5.03 -4.65 8.41
N GLY A 305 -4.98 -4.25 9.69
CA GLY A 305 -6.08 -4.33 10.66
C GLY A 305 -7.22 -3.34 10.42
N GLY A 306 -7.90 -2.93 11.50
CA GLY A 306 -9.01 -1.96 11.44
C GLY A 306 -10.40 -2.59 11.24
N GLY A 307 -10.61 -3.82 11.73
CA GLY A 307 -11.95 -4.41 11.88
C GLY A 307 -12.79 -4.46 10.61
N PHE A 308 -12.17 -4.61 9.43
CA PHE A 308 -12.79 -4.55 8.09
C PHE A 308 -13.25 -3.16 7.63
N THR A 309 -13.28 -2.16 8.50
CA THR A 309 -13.93 -0.86 8.25
C THR A 309 -12.96 0.30 8.11
N ALA A 310 -11.70 0.12 8.54
CA ALA A 310 -10.78 1.22 8.78
C ALA A 310 -9.30 0.85 8.53
N LEU A 311 -8.45 1.88 8.63
CA LEU A 311 -6.99 1.89 8.47
C LEU A 311 -6.54 1.59 7.03
N THR A 312 -5.24 1.45 6.83
CA THR A 312 -4.64 1.32 5.50
C THR A 312 -3.28 0.59 5.56
N SER A 313 -2.86 0.01 4.44
CA SER A 313 -1.49 -0.45 4.23
C SER A 313 -0.54 0.68 3.79
N ASN A 314 -1.05 1.86 3.44
CA ASN A 314 -0.26 3.03 3.08
C ASN A 314 0.29 3.72 4.33
N THR A 315 1.20 3.05 5.02
CA THR A 315 1.89 3.61 6.18
C THR A 315 3.38 3.39 6.03
N LYS A 316 4.18 4.33 6.55
CA LYS A 316 5.64 4.17 6.63
C LYS A 316 6.03 2.89 7.42
N PRO A 317 5.40 2.54 8.56
CA PRO A 317 5.64 1.27 9.24
C PRO A 317 5.48 0.04 8.36
N PHE A 318 4.33 -0.10 7.69
CA PHE A 318 4.05 -1.30 6.90
C PHE A 318 4.84 -1.37 5.60
N ASN A 319 5.63 -0.34 5.27
CA ASN A 319 6.50 -0.29 4.09
C ASN A 319 7.95 0.06 4.49
N ASN A 320 8.36 -0.23 5.71
CA ASN A 320 9.70 0.06 6.17
C ASN A 320 10.72 -0.88 5.48
N PRO A 321 11.72 -0.37 4.73
CA PRO A 321 12.70 -1.21 4.05
C PRO A 321 13.57 -2.03 5.01
N LYS A 322 13.64 -1.62 6.29
CA LYS A 322 14.38 -2.30 7.36
C LYS A 322 13.55 -3.36 8.12
N ALA A 323 12.31 -3.61 7.71
CA ALA A 323 11.45 -4.65 8.28
C ALA A 323 11.79 -6.04 7.70
N VAL A 324 10.79 -6.89 7.47
CA VAL A 324 10.98 -8.28 6.99
C VAL A 324 11.79 -8.35 5.69
N ALA A 325 11.69 -7.36 4.80
CA ALA A 325 12.47 -7.33 3.56
C ALA A 325 13.99 -7.37 3.82
N SER A 326 14.47 -6.76 4.91
CA SER A 326 15.89 -6.81 5.31
C SER A 326 16.37 -8.21 5.68
N LYS A 327 15.46 -9.16 5.90
CA LYS A 327 15.73 -10.57 6.24
C LYS A 327 15.50 -11.50 5.05
N GLY A 328 15.53 -11.01 3.81
CA GLY A 328 15.57 -11.85 2.62
C GLY A 328 14.21 -12.42 2.22
N VAL A 329 13.18 -11.57 2.24
CA VAL A 329 11.86 -11.84 1.64
C VAL A 329 11.44 -10.62 0.79
N VAL A 330 10.54 -10.81 -0.16
CA VAL A 330 9.83 -9.70 -0.81
C VAL A 330 8.57 -9.42 -0.01
N GLN A 331 8.34 -8.17 0.38
CA GLN A 331 7.13 -7.76 1.08
C GLN A 331 6.16 -7.05 0.13
N VAL A 332 4.89 -7.43 0.19
CA VAL A 332 3.78 -6.77 -0.50
C VAL A 332 2.80 -6.25 0.53
N SER A 333 2.39 -4.99 0.47
CA SER A 333 1.32 -4.43 1.31
C SER A 333 0.12 -4.05 0.44
N VAL A 334 -1.11 -4.39 0.86
CA VAL A 334 -2.30 -4.28 0.00
C VAL A 334 -3.34 -3.34 0.59
N ASN A 335 -3.81 -2.35 -0.18
CA ASN A 335 -5.06 -1.64 0.07
C ASN A 335 -6.22 -2.38 -0.62
N HIS A 336 -7.40 -2.35 -0.02
CA HIS A 336 -8.60 -3.03 -0.50
C HIS A 336 -9.84 -2.31 0.02
N ARG A 337 -11.03 -2.55 -0.57
CA ARG A 337 -12.27 -1.91 -0.09
C ARG A 337 -12.60 -2.31 1.34
N LEU A 338 -13.07 -1.32 2.11
CA LEU A 338 -13.39 -1.43 3.53
C LEU A 338 -14.88 -1.13 3.79
N GLY A 339 -15.35 -1.50 4.98
CA GLY A 339 -16.64 -1.14 5.55
C GLY A 339 -17.80 -1.30 4.56
N PRO A 340 -18.63 -0.28 4.34
CA PRO A 340 -19.77 -0.38 3.44
C PRO A 340 -19.39 -0.59 1.97
N PHE A 341 -18.17 -0.23 1.55
CA PHE A 341 -17.70 -0.40 0.17
C PHE A 341 -17.25 -1.84 -0.10
N GLY A 342 -16.66 -2.49 0.91
CA GLY A 342 -16.11 -3.85 0.79
C GLY A 342 -17.07 -4.96 1.22
N TYR A 343 -18.03 -4.70 2.12
CA TYR A 343 -18.67 -5.77 2.90
C TYR A 343 -20.20 -5.67 3.02
N ILE A 344 -20.84 -4.82 2.23
CA ILE A 344 -22.31 -4.77 2.15
C ILE A 344 -22.82 -5.80 1.15
N ALA A 345 -23.81 -6.58 1.57
CA ALA A 345 -24.68 -7.35 0.71
C ALA A 345 -26.03 -6.64 0.57
N HIS A 346 -26.71 -6.78 -0.56
CA HIS A 346 -28.04 -6.24 -0.78
C HIS A 346 -28.83 -7.14 -1.73
N SER A 347 -30.15 -7.22 -1.60
CA SER A 347 -30.96 -8.11 -2.44
C SER A 347 -30.87 -7.78 -3.95
N GLU A 348 -30.81 -6.48 -4.30
CA GLU A 348 -30.59 -6.05 -5.70
C GLU A 348 -29.18 -6.41 -6.19
N LEU A 349 -28.16 -6.33 -5.32
CA LEU A 349 -26.79 -6.77 -5.63
C LEU A 349 -26.75 -8.28 -5.87
N SER A 350 -27.39 -9.05 -5.00
CA SER A 350 -27.51 -10.52 -5.13
C SER A 350 -28.26 -10.93 -6.40
N ALA A 351 -29.21 -10.12 -6.87
CA ALA A 351 -29.95 -10.35 -8.10
C ALA A 351 -29.09 -10.10 -9.36
N GLU A 352 -28.22 -9.08 -9.35
CA GLU A 352 -27.38 -8.76 -10.51
C GLU A 352 -26.04 -9.53 -10.55
N SER A 353 -25.63 -10.19 -9.46
CA SER A 353 -24.30 -10.80 -9.34
C SER A 353 -24.09 -12.06 -10.18
N GLY A 354 -25.18 -12.74 -10.57
CA GLY A 354 -25.14 -13.99 -11.33
C GLY A 354 -24.78 -15.24 -10.50
N TYR A 355 -24.47 -15.09 -9.21
CA TYR A 355 -24.21 -16.20 -8.27
C TYR A 355 -25.18 -16.26 -7.08
N SER A 356 -26.27 -15.47 -7.14
CA SER A 356 -27.33 -15.47 -6.11
C SER A 356 -26.81 -15.12 -4.71
N GLY A 357 -25.94 -14.13 -4.64
CA GLY A 357 -25.43 -13.55 -3.39
C GLY A 357 -24.62 -12.28 -3.67
N SER A 358 -24.22 -11.59 -2.60
CA SER A 358 -23.45 -10.35 -2.67
C SER A 358 -22.69 -10.13 -1.36
N GLY A 359 -21.83 -9.10 -1.32
CA GLY A 359 -20.91 -8.85 -0.23
C GLY A 359 -19.50 -9.37 -0.51
N ASN A 360 -18.64 -9.34 0.51
CA ASN A 360 -17.24 -9.79 0.47
C ASN A 360 -16.35 -9.17 -0.64
N TYR A 361 -16.74 -8.05 -1.24
CA TYR A 361 -15.95 -7.37 -2.28
C TYR A 361 -14.52 -7.04 -1.80
N GLY A 362 -14.36 -6.63 -0.54
CA GLY A 362 -13.03 -6.40 0.05
C GLY A 362 -12.17 -7.66 0.16
N GLN A 363 -12.77 -8.85 0.28
CA GLN A 363 -12.02 -10.12 0.19
C GLN A 363 -11.71 -10.50 -1.26
N MET A 364 -12.64 -10.24 -2.17
CA MET A 364 -12.40 -10.44 -3.60
C MET A 364 -11.26 -9.54 -4.09
N ASP A 365 -11.12 -8.34 -3.53
CA ASP A 365 -9.97 -7.46 -3.76
C ASP A 365 -8.66 -8.11 -3.32
N LEU A 366 -8.62 -8.75 -2.15
CA LEU A 366 -7.44 -9.49 -1.69
C LEU A 366 -7.13 -10.70 -2.59
N ILE A 367 -8.14 -11.40 -3.11
CA ILE A 367 -7.95 -12.43 -4.12
C ILE A 367 -7.30 -11.84 -5.39
N ALA A 368 -7.81 -10.72 -5.90
CA ALA A 368 -7.24 -10.06 -7.08
C ALA A 368 -5.79 -9.59 -6.83
N ALA A 369 -5.48 -9.08 -5.63
CA ALA A 369 -4.12 -8.73 -5.25
C ALA A 369 -3.20 -9.97 -5.21
N LEU A 370 -3.67 -11.10 -4.69
CA LEU A 370 -2.90 -12.35 -4.69
C LEU A 370 -2.72 -12.96 -6.08
N GLU A 371 -3.72 -12.82 -6.97
CA GLU A 371 -3.60 -13.17 -8.38
C GLU A 371 -2.57 -12.28 -9.07
N TRP A 372 -2.55 -10.97 -8.78
CA TRP A 372 -1.51 -10.07 -9.24
C TRP A 372 -0.13 -10.49 -8.73
N VAL A 373 0.01 -10.88 -7.46
CA VAL A 373 1.27 -11.39 -6.90
C VAL A 373 1.73 -12.64 -7.66
N ARG A 374 0.85 -13.64 -7.84
CA ARG A 374 1.14 -14.86 -8.60
C ARG A 374 1.67 -14.53 -10.01
N ASP A 375 1.08 -13.54 -10.66
CA ASP A 375 1.32 -13.26 -12.07
C ASP A 375 2.49 -12.29 -12.33
N ASN A 376 2.96 -11.55 -11.30
CA ASN A 376 3.93 -10.45 -11.50
C ASN A 376 5.11 -10.44 -10.51
N ILE A 377 5.04 -11.11 -9.36
CA ILE A 377 6.04 -10.92 -8.29
C ILE A 377 7.46 -11.41 -8.65
N GLU A 378 7.57 -12.31 -9.63
CA GLU A 378 8.87 -12.74 -10.18
C GLU A 378 9.69 -11.56 -10.72
N ALA A 379 9.03 -10.56 -11.31
CA ALA A 379 9.70 -9.36 -11.84
C ALA A 379 10.36 -8.51 -10.74
N PHE A 380 9.97 -8.72 -9.48
CA PHE A 380 10.51 -8.07 -8.29
C PHE A 380 11.46 -8.99 -7.51
N GLY A 381 11.77 -10.18 -8.04
CA GLY A 381 12.64 -11.17 -7.41
C GLY A 381 11.96 -12.06 -6.36
N GLY A 382 10.63 -12.07 -6.31
CA GLY A 382 9.85 -12.96 -5.45
C GLY A 382 9.48 -14.29 -6.12
N ASP A 383 9.20 -15.32 -5.33
CA ASP A 383 8.74 -16.63 -5.77
C ASP A 383 7.20 -16.75 -5.60
N PRO A 384 6.42 -16.80 -6.70
CA PRO A 384 4.96 -16.94 -6.62
C PRO A 384 4.52 -18.31 -6.07
N GLY A 385 5.42 -19.31 -6.05
CA GLY A 385 5.21 -20.61 -5.42
C GLY A 385 5.53 -20.64 -3.91
N ASN A 386 5.92 -19.50 -3.34
CA ASN A 386 6.31 -19.39 -1.94
C ASN A 386 5.77 -18.10 -1.29
N VAL A 387 4.44 -18.00 -1.26
CA VAL A 387 3.70 -16.83 -0.76
C VAL A 387 3.15 -17.10 0.65
N THR A 388 3.44 -16.22 1.59
CA THR A 388 2.89 -16.20 2.95
C THR A 388 1.95 -15.01 3.10
N ILE A 389 0.68 -15.25 3.41
CA ILE A 389 -0.23 -14.16 3.79
C ILE A 389 -0.13 -13.90 5.30
N PHE A 390 -0.12 -12.64 5.70
CA PHE A 390 -0.11 -12.28 7.12
C PHE A 390 -0.90 -11.00 7.37
N GLY A 391 -1.51 -10.92 8.55
CA GLY A 391 -2.34 -9.77 8.93
C GLY A 391 -2.61 -9.73 10.42
N GLU A 392 -2.94 -8.53 10.91
CA GLU A 392 -3.23 -8.27 12.32
C GLU A 392 -4.68 -7.85 12.54
N SER A 393 -5.31 -8.25 13.65
CA SER A 393 -6.69 -7.88 14.01
C SER A 393 -7.69 -8.28 12.92
N GLY A 394 -8.42 -7.31 12.36
CA GLY A 394 -9.25 -7.50 11.17
C GLY A 394 -8.47 -8.07 9.98
N GLY A 395 -7.18 -7.78 9.85
CA GLY A 395 -6.25 -8.39 8.91
C GLY A 395 -5.99 -9.87 9.20
N GLY A 396 -5.83 -10.25 10.47
CA GLY A 396 -5.75 -11.65 10.88
C GLY A 396 -7.04 -12.41 10.56
N ARG A 397 -8.21 -11.80 10.79
CA ARG A 397 -9.49 -12.34 10.34
C ARG A 397 -9.59 -12.44 8.81
N LYS A 398 -9.00 -11.51 8.05
CA LYS A 398 -8.92 -11.63 6.56
C LYS A 398 -8.09 -12.85 6.16
N VAL A 399 -6.97 -13.12 6.84
CA VAL A 399 -6.17 -14.35 6.64
C VAL A 399 -7.01 -15.61 6.90
N LEU A 400 -7.70 -15.69 8.04
CA LEU A 400 -8.56 -16.84 8.37
C LEU A 400 -9.71 -17.02 7.37
N SER A 401 -10.28 -15.93 6.87
CA SER A 401 -11.30 -15.96 5.81
C SER A 401 -10.76 -16.50 4.49
N LEU A 402 -9.56 -16.08 4.07
CA LEU A 402 -8.89 -16.59 2.87
C LEU A 402 -8.54 -18.07 3.00
N MET A 403 -8.15 -18.52 4.20
CA MET A 403 -8.00 -19.95 4.50
C MET A 403 -9.30 -20.72 4.30
N ALA A 404 -10.45 -20.14 4.60
CA ALA A 404 -11.75 -20.79 4.42
C ALA A 404 -12.31 -20.72 2.98
N SER A 405 -11.78 -19.84 2.12
CA SER A 405 -12.35 -19.60 0.78
C SER A 405 -11.77 -20.54 -0.28
N PRO A 406 -12.61 -21.29 -1.04
CA PRO A 406 -12.12 -22.08 -2.17
C PRO A 406 -11.58 -21.22 -3.33
N ARG A 407 -11.90 -19.91 -3.36
CA ARG A 407 -11.40 -18.98 -4.37
C ARG A 407 -9.93 -18.62 -4.16
N ALA A 408 -9.41 -18.81 -2.94
CA ALA A 408 -8.03 -18.52 -2.59
C ALA A 408 -7.07 -19.71 -2.83
N ALA A 409 -7.60 -20.85 -3.28
CA ALA A 409 -6.84 -22.08 -3.43
C ALA A 409 -5.64 -21.93 -4.37
N GLY A 410 -4.45 -22.22 -3.83
CA GLY A 410 -3.18 -22.14 -4.56
C GLY A 410 -2.61 -20.72 -4.73
N LEU A 411 -3.22 -19.69 -4.12
CA LEU A 411 -2.70 -18.32 -4.17
C LEU A 411 -1.73 -17.99 -3.03
N PHE A 412 -1.73 -18.80 -1.97
CA PHE A 412 -0.78 -18.71 -0.87
C PHE A 412 -0.41 -20.10 -0.38
N HIS A 413 0.71 -20.16 0.35
CA HIS A 413 1.41 -21.38 0.71
C HIS A 413 1.65 -21.48 2.21
N ARG A 414 1.47 -20.37 2.94
CA ARG A 414 1.52 -20.25 4.41
C ARG A 414 0.64 -19.09 4.86
N ALA A 415 0.23 -19.11 6.13
CA ALA A 415 -0.63 -18.10 6.71
C ALA A 415 -0.20 -17.72 8.13
N ILE A 416 -0.20 -16.43 8.44
CA ILE A 416 0.02 -15.90 9.80
C ILE A 416 -1.17 -15.03 10.21
N SER A 417 -1.86 -15.39 11.30
CA SER A 417 -2.95 -14.58 11.87
C SER A 417 -2.51 -13.98 13.21
N GLN A 418 -2.20 -12.69 13.21
CA GLN A 418 -1.85 -11.96 14.43
C GLN A 418 -3.12 -11.37 15.04
N SER A 419 -3.47 -11.74 16.27
CA SER A 419 -4.65 -11.25 16.99
C SER A 419 -5.93 -11.27 16.14
N GLY A 420 -6.06 -12.25 15.25
CA GLY A 420 -7.21 -12.43 14.37
C GLY A 420 -8.37 -13.09 15.09
N THR A 421 -9.59 -12.84 14.64
CA THR A 421 -10.80 -13.38 15.26
C THR A 421 -11.70 -14.15 14.29
N LEU A 422 -12.32 -15.23 14.77
CA LEU A 422 -13.49 -15.89 14.16
C LEU A 422 -14.75 -15.75 15.04
N TYR A 423 -14.75 -14.77 15.94
CA TYR A 423 -15.91 -14.36 16.73
C TYR A 423 -16.47 -13.01 16.26
N PRO A 424 -17.80 -12.92 16.02
CA PRO A 424 -18.68 -14.04 15.68
C PRO A 424 -18.24 -14.70 14.35
N ASP A 425 -18.69 -15.94 14.10
CA ASP A 425 -18.49 -16.67 12.81
C ASP A 425 -19.14 -15.91 11.64
N THR A 426 -18.98 -16.40 10.41
CA THR A 426 -19.45 -15.70 9.19
C THR A 426 -20.97 -15.53 9.15
N ARG A 427 -21.40 -14.34 8.71
CA ARG A 427 -22.79 -13.93 8.67
C ARG A 427 -23.56 -14.66 7.56
N GLY A 428 -24.81 -15.06 7.82
CA GLY A 428 -25.68 -15.58 6.74
C GLY A 428 -26.09 -14.48 5.75
N LEU A 429 -26.27 -14.82 4.47
CA LEU A 429 -26.61 -13.88 3.39
C LEU A 429 -27.77 -12.94 3.75
N ALA A 430 -28.91 -13.49 4.20
CA ALA A 430 -30.09 -12.69 4.50
C ALA A 430 -29.84 -11.65 5.62
N ALA A 431 -29.00 -11.99 6.60
CA ALA A 431 -28.61 -11.04 7.65
C ALA A 431 -27.67 -9.96 7.11
N ALA A 432 -26.80 -10.30 6.16
CA ALA A 432 -25.94 -9.32 5.49
C ALA A 432 -26.75 -8.38 4.57
N GLU A 433 -27.73 -8.92 3.83
CA GLU A 433 -28.65 -8.13 2.99
C GLU A 433 -29.48 -7.15 3.80
N ALA A 434 -29.89 -7.53 5.03
CA ALA A 434 -30.58 -6.62 5.94
C ALA A 434 -29.72 -5.40 6.31
N VAL A 435 -28.39 -5.56 6.44
CA VAL A 435 -27.47 -4.43 6.67
C VAL A 435 -27.39 -3.53 5.43
N GLY A 436 -27.37 -4.10 4.22
CA GLY A 436 -27.46 -3.31 2.99
C GLY A 436 -28.76 -2.52 2.86
N SER A 437 -29.89 -3.13 3.24
CA SER A 437 -31.18 -2.42 3.22
C SER A 437 -31.26 -1.33 4.29
N GLN A 438 -30.58 -1.51 5.43
CA GLN A 438 -30.43 -0.45 6.42
C GLN A 438 -29.60 0.71 5.86
N LEU A 439 -28.45 0.43 5.23
CA LEU A 439 -27.65 1.46 4.56
C LEU A 439 -28.44 2.23 3.50
N GLN A 440 -29.21 1.52 2.67
CA GLN A 440 -30.10 2.14 1.68
C GLN A 440 -31.07 3.14 2.33
N THR A 441 -31.66 2.74 3.46
CA THR A 441 -32.58 3.58 4.23
C THR A 441 -31.87 4.81 4.80
N GLU A 442 -30.69 4.64 5.38
CA GLU A 442 -29.87 5.72 5.97
C GLU A 442 -29.39 6.72 4.90
N LEU A 443 -29.14 6.26 3.67
CA LEU A 443 -28.81 7.10 2.51
C LEU A 443 -30.02 7.85 1.94
N GLY A 444 -31.24 7.48 2.34
CA GLY A 444 -32.48 7.99 1.74
C GLY A 444 -32.60 7.64 0.25
N ALA A 445 -32.02 6.52 -0.18
CA ALA A 445 -32.00 6.08 -1.57
C ALA A 445 -33.16 5.12 -1.89
N SER A 446 -33.83 5.32 -3.02
CA SER A 446 -34.99 4.52 -3.44
C SER A 446 -34.60 3.24 -4.20
N SER A 447 -33.35 3.12 -4.64
CA SER A 447 -32.83 2.00 -5.43
C SER A 447 -31.31 1.84 -5.28
N LEU A 448 -30.77 0.70 -5.73
CA LEU A 448 -29.32 0.49 -5.82
C LEU A 448 -28.63 1.54 -6.71
N ALA A 449 -29.27 1.98 -7.78
CA ALA A 449 -28.73 3.02 -8.67
C ALA A 449 -28.53 4.34 -7.92
N GLU A 450 -29.54 4.78 -7.16
CA GLU A 450 -29.42 5.99 -6.32
C GLU A 450 -28.37 5.83 -5.21
N MET A 451 -28.17 4.62 -4.67
CA MET A 451 -27.09 4.37 -3.71
C MET A 451 -25.70 4.52 -4.36
N ARG A 452 -25.53 4.10 -5.62
CA ARG A 452 -24.26 4.26 -6.37
C ARG A 452 -23.95 5.71 -6.72
N GLU A 453 -24.96 6.56 -6.82
CA GLU A 453 -24.78 8.00 -7.09
C GLU A 453 -24.30 8.79 -5.86
N LYS A 454 -24.42 8.23 -4.65
CA LYS A 454 -23.96 8.89 -3.42
C LYS A 454 -22.44 9.06 -3.41
N SER A 455 -21.97 10.16 -2.85
CA SER A 455 -20.53 10.33 -2.57
C SER A 455 -20.06 9.28 -1.57
N TRP A 456 -18.77 8.94 -1.60
CA TRP A 456 -18.23 8.00 -0.64
C TRP A 456 -18.34 8.56 0.81
N GLN A 457 -18.29 9.89 0.99
CA GLN A 457 -18.50 10.50 2.30
C GLN A 457 -19.90 10.25 2.85
N GLU A 458 -20.93 10.37 2.01
CA GLU A 458 -22.32 10.08 2.41
C GLU A 458 -22.50 8.60 2.77
N VAL A 459 -21.89 7.69 1.99
CA VAL A 459 -21.94 6.25 2.27
C VAL A 459 -21.23 5.90 3.58
N ALA A 460 -20.03 6.44 3.80
CA ALA A 460 -19.28 6.23 5.03
C ALA A 460 -20.01 6.80 6.26
N ALA A 461 -20.62 7.99 6.13
CA ALA A 461 -21.38 8.62 7.21
C ALA A 461 -22.67 7.87 7.54
N ALA A 462 -23.44 7.44 6.52
CA ALA A 462 -24.63 6.62 6.71
C ALA A 462 -24.30 5.30 7.40
N ALA A 463 -23.22 4.64 6.97
CA ALA A 463 -22.80 3.35 7.50
C ALA A 463 -22.11 3.41 8.88
N ALA A 464 -22.00 4.58 9.53
CA ALA A 464 -21.16 4.77 10.72
C ALA A 464 -21.51 3.86 11.92
N THR A 465 -22.75 3.35 11.98
CA THR A 465 -23.20 2.43 13.04
C THR A 465 -23.37 0.98 12.56
N LEU A 466 -23.12 0.72 11.27
CA LEU A 466 -23.21 -0.60 10.68
C LEU A 466 -21.93 -1.39 10.94
N THR A 467 -22.06 -2.70 11.09
CA THR A 467 -20.91 -3.61 11.26
C THR A 467 -20.88 -4.61 10.11
N PRO A 468 -20.48 -4.20 8.89
CA PRO A 468 -20.32 -5.10 7.77
C PRO A 468 -19.01 -5.89 7.91
N TYR A 469 -19.09 -7.20 7.74
CA TYR A 469 -17.96 -8.14 7.70
C TYR A 469 -18.33 -9.33 6.81
N THR A 470 -17.49 -10.37 6.76
CA THR A 470 -17.69 -11.53 5.90
C THR A 470 -19.06 -12.21 6.03
N ASN A 471 -19.66 -12.56 4.90
CA ASN A 471 -20.92 -13.29 4.82
C ASN A 471 -20.85 -14.52 3.91
N ILE A 472 -21.77 -15.47 4.09
CA ILE A 472 -22.00 -16.56 3.13
C ILE A 472 -22.62 -15.92 1.89
N ASP A 473 -21.86 -15.74 0.82
CA ASP A 473 -22.27 -15.01 -0.39
C ASP A 473 -22.50 -15.94 -1.60
N ASN A 474 -22.34 -17.25 -1.42
CA ASN A 474 -22.41 -18.27 -2.47
C ASN A 474 -21.33 -18.15 -3.56
N HIS A 475 -20.28 -17.33 -3.35
CA HIS A 475 -19.21 -17.14 -4.34
C HIS A 475 -17.82 -17.12 -3.71
N TYR A 476 -17.49 -16.10 -2.92
CA TYR A 476 -16.24 -16.06 -2.17
C TYR A 476 -16.27 -17.04 -0.99
N LEU A 477 -17.35 -17.02 -0.20
CA LEU A 477 -17.64 -17.95 0.88
C LEU A 477 -18.98 -18.65 0.61
N PRO A 478 -18.97 -19.88 0.06
CA PRO A 478 -20.19 -20.65 -0.16
C PRO A 478 -20.76 -21.27 1.13
N TYR A 479 -20.02 -21.25 2.23
CA TYR A 479 -20.39 -21.72 3.56
C TYR A 479 -19.64 -20.88 4.62
N SER A 480 -19.97 -21.06 5.91
CA SER A 480 -19.25 -20.34 6.96
C SER A 480 -17.80 -20.81 7.09
N GLU A 481 -16.93 -19.99 7.69
CA GLU A 481 -15.53 -20.33 7.91
C GLU A 481 -15.43 -21.61 8.76
N ARG A 482 -16.23 -21.73 9.82
CA ARG A 482 -16.32 -22.97 10.61
C ARG A 482 -16.64 -24.20 9.75
N VAL A 483 -17.66 -24.13 8.90
CA VAL A 483 -18.04 -25.26 8.03
C VAL A 483 -16.91 -25.59 7.05
N ALA A 484 -16.16 -24.59 6.57
CA ALA A 484 -15.00 -24.82 5.69
C ALA A 484 -13.99 -25.76 6.36
N PHE A 485 -13.59 -25.46 7.61
CA PHE A 485 -12.64 -26.26 8.38
C PHE A 485 -13.21 -27.64 8.78
N GLU A 486 -14.43 -27.69 9.33
CA GLU A 486 -15.06 -28.95 9.77
C GLU A 486 -15.32 -29.93 8.62
N SER A 487 -15.43 -29.44 7.37
CA SER A 487 -15.65 -30.25 6.17
C SER A 487 -14.38 -30.56 5.37
N GLY A 488 -13.21 -30.07 5.78
CA GLY A 488 -11.95 -30.29 5.07
C GLY A 488 -11.84 -29.50 3.75
N ASN A 489 -12.61 -28.42 3.59
CA ASN A 489 -12.61 -27.59 2.38
C ASN A 489 -11.77 -26.30 2.53
N GLN A 490 -11.08 -26.13 3.66
CA GLN A 490 -10.11 -25.05 3.87
C GLN A 490 -8.85 -25.24 3.01
N ASN A 491 -8.12 -24.15 2.82
CA ASN A 491 -6.75 -24.16 2.31
C ASN A 491 -5.79 -24.61 3.43
N ASP A 492 -5.47 -25.90 3.43
CA ASP A 492 -4.60 -26.55 4.42
C ASP A 492 -3.11 -26.24 4.13
N VAL A 493 -2.59 -25.18 4.74
CA VAL A 493 -1.22 -24.70 4.62
C VAL A 493 -0.60 -24.51 6.01
N PRO A 494 0.74 -24.50 6.17
CA PRO A 494 1.36 -24.18 7.44
C PRO A 494 0.82 -22.86 7.99
N PHE A 495 0.45 -22.88 9.27
CA PHE A 495 -0.25 -21.78 9.92
C PHE A 495 0.46 -21.36 11.21
N MET A 496 0.57 -20.06 11.44
CA MET A 496 1.03 -19.50 12.70
C MET A 496 0.00 -18.49 13.19
N PHE A 497 -0.31 -18.48 14.48
CA PHE A 497 -1.04 -17.38 15.09
C PHE A 497 -0.22 -16.71 16.19
N SER A 498 -0.50 -15.43 16.42
CA SER A 498 0.04 -14.66 17.54
C SER A 498 -1.11 -14.04 18.31
N ILE A 499 -0.95 -13.90 19.62
CA ILE A 499 -1.89 -13.20 20.50
C ILE A 499 -1.10 -12.42 21.56
N ASN A 500 -1.57 -11.22 21.89
CA ASN A 500 -0.88 -10.36 22.86
C ASN A 500 -1.37 -10.61 24.29
N ALA A 501 -0.55 -10.28 25.29
CA ALA A 501 -0.87 -10.53 26.70
C ALA A 501 -2.19 -9.90 27.17
N ASN A 502 -2.47 -8.69 26.71
CA ASN A 502 -3.65 -7.91 27.03
C ASN A 502 -4.42 -7.57 25.75
N ASP A 503 -4.76 -8.61 24.99
CA ASP A 503 -5.52 -8.48 23.75
C ASP A 503 -7.02 -8.21 24.02
N THR A 504 -7.76 -7.88 22.95
CA THR A 504 -9.21 -7.70 23.02
C THR A 504 -9.94 -9.04 23.15
N PRO A 505 -11.18 -9.06 23.67
CA PRO A 505 -11.89 -10.32 23.94
C PRO A 505 -12.08 -11.23 22.73
N ASP A 506 -12.33 -10.68 21.54
CA ASP A 506 -12.65 -11.50 20.35
C ASP A 506 -11.46 -12.33 19.84
N PRO A 507 -10.25 -11.76 19.65
CA PRO A 507 -9.02 -12.51 19.41
C PRO A 507 -8.68 -13.50 20.52
N THR A 508 -8.80 -13.09 21.79
CA THR A 508 -8.53 -13.97 22.95
C THR A 508 -9.46 -15.19 22.95
N ASN A 509 -10.76 -14.97 22.75
CA ASN A 509 -11.74 -16.06 22.63
C ASN A 509 -11.48 -16.93 21.40
N THR A 510 -10.96 -16.37 20.31
CA THR A 510 -10.55 -17.16 19.14
C THR A 510 -9.37 -18.07 19.48
N ALA A 511 -8.37 -17.57 20.21
CA ALA A 511 -7.23 -18.37 20.64
C ALA A 511 -7.63 -19.51 21.60
N ILE A 512 -8.57 -19.25 22.51
CA ILE A 512 -9.07 -20.24 23.49
C ILE A 512 -10.07 -21.23 22.87
N GLU A 513 -11.00 -20.75 22.05
CA GLU A 513 -12.17 -21.54 21.66
C GLU A 513 -12.16 -21.98 20.19
N VAL A 514 -11.27 -21.43 19.35
CA VAL A 514 -11.21 -21.76 17.91
C VAL A 514 -9.98 -22.57 17.54
N PHE A 515 -8.78 -22.06 17.82
CA PHE A 515 -7.56 -22.73 17.41
C PHE A 515 -7.39 -24.16 17.94
N PRO A 516 -7.85 -24.52 19.17
CA PRO A 516 -7.80 -25.90 19.64
C PRO A 516 -8.61 -26.89 18.80
N TRP A 517 -9.80 -26.54 18.28
CA TRP A 517 -10.53 -27.45 17.39
C TRP A 517 -10.13 -27.31 15.93
N MET A 518 -9.59 -26.16 15.52
CA MET A 518 -9.12 -25.93 14.14
C MET A 518 -7.87 -26.75 13.84
N ALA A 519 -6.89 -26.76 14.74
CA ALA A 519 -5.61 -27.46 14.54
C ALA A 519 -5.74 -28.96 14.18
N PRO A 520 -6.53 -29.81 14.87
CA PRO A 520 -6.65 -31.22 14.52
C PRO A 520 -7.40 -31.50 13.21
N LEU A 521 -8.00 -30.48 12.57
CA LEU A 521 -8.67 -30.61 11.27
C LEU A 521 -7.72 -30.35 10.08
N CYS A 522 -6.51 -29.88 10.36
CA CYS A 522 -5.48 -29.59 9.36
C CYS A 522 -4.39 -30.67 9.35
N SER A 523 -3.80 -30.92 8.18
CA SER A 523 -2.62 -31.79 8.06
C SER A 523 -1.31 -31.00 8.07
N ALA A 524 -1.36 -29.70 7.78
CA ALA A 524 -0.22 -28.82 7.87
C ALA A 524 0.12 -28.42 9.32
N ASN A 525 1.39 -28.07 9.55
CA ASN A 525 1.88 -27.70 10.88
C ASN A 525 1.29 -26.37 11.35
N HIS A 526 0.88 -26.33 12.61
CA HIS A 526 0.41 -25.13 13.29
C HIS A 526 1.40 -24.70 14.38
N TYR A 527 1.54 -23.40 14.59
CA TYR A 527 2.39 -22.81 15.63
C TYR A 527 1.68 -21.65 16.34
N ALA A 528 2.01 -21.42 17.60
CA ALA A 528 1.43 -20.37 18.42
C ALA A 528 2.50 -19.47 19.02
N THR A 529 2.23 -18.16 19.01
CA THR A 529 3.05 -17.13 19.66
C THR A 529 2.21 -16.38 20.68
N TYR A 530 2.75 -16.18 21.88
CA TYR A 530 2.19 -15.32 22.92
C TYR A 530 3.13 -14.13 23.13
N PHE A 531 2.69 -12.93 22.77
CA PHE A 531 3.55 -11.75 22.82
C PHE A 531 3.31 -10.96 24.12
N THR A 532 4.37 -10.76 24.90
CA THR A 532 4.31 -10.13 26.24
C THR A 532 5.22 -8.92 26.39
N HIS A 533 6.01 -8.58 25.37
CA HIS A 533 7.01 -7.53 25.47
C HIS A 533 6.42 -6.11 25.36
N GLN A 534 7.00 -5.18 26.11
CA GLN A 534 6.72 -3.75 26.05
C GLN A 534 8.00 -2.95 26.29
N PRO A 535 8.13 -1.74 25.71
CA PRO A 535 9.31 -0.92 25.89
C PRO A 535 9.42 -0.48 27.36
N SER A 536 10.65 -0.27 27.82
CA SER A 536 10.98 -0.24 29.26
C SER A 536 10.21 0.82 30.05
N GLY A 537 9.93 1.97 29.44
CA GLY A 537 9.21 3.08 30.07
C GLY A 537 7.75 2.74 30.32
N TRP A 538 7.06 2.16 29.34
CA TRP A 538 5.67 1.73 29.50
C TRP A 538 5.53 0.49 30.36
N LYS A 539 6.47 -0.46 30.25
CA LYS A 539 6.54 -1.61 31.15
C LYS A 539 6.70 -1.20 32.61
N ALA A 540 7.52 -0.19 32.90
CA ALA A 540 7.69 0.34 34.26
C ALA A 540 6.40 0.95 34.84
N ARG A 541 5.45 1.32 33.97
CA ARG A 541 4.12 1.82 34.34
C ARG A 541 3.05 0.72 34.39
N GLY A 542 3.44 -0.53 34.20
CA GLY A 542 2.55 -1.69 34.21
C GLY A 542 1.74 -1.88 32.92
N VAL A 543 2.06 -1.17 31.84
CA VAL A 543 1.44 -1.42 30.55
C VAL A 543 1.81 -2.83 30.09
N GLU A 544 0.80 -3.63 29.81
CA GLU A 544 0.95 -4.97 29.22
C GLU A 544 0.89 -4.91 27.70
N ALA A 545 1.31 -5.98 27.01
CA ALA A 545 1.24 -6.07 25.55
C ALA A 545 -0.21 -5.97 25.07
N TYR A 546 -0.61 -4.77 24.64
CA TYR A 546 -1.96 -4.44 24.20
C TYR A 546 -2.21 -4.93 22.77
N HIS A 547 -3.47 -4.89 22.30
CA HIS A 547 -3.83 -5.24 20.92
C HIS A 547 -2.97 -4.49 19.88
N ALA A 548 -2.37 -5.21 18.92
CA ALA A 548 -1.42 -4.69 17.92
C ALA A 548 -0.04 -4.22 18.44
N ALA A 549 0.31 -4.43 19.71
CA ALA A 549 1.61 -4.02 20.27
C ALA A 549 2.80 -4.64 19.53
N GLU A 550 2.65 -5.86 19.02
CA GLU A 550 3.69 -6.61 18.32
C GLU A 550 4.06 -6.01 16.95
N LEU A 551 3.19 -5.17 16.38
CA LEU A 551 3.44 -4.53 15.07
C LEU A 551 4.64 -3.59 15.08
N ALA A 552 4.93 -2.92 16.20
CA ALA A 552 6.12 -2.07 16.33
C ALA A 552 7.41 -2.88 16.11
N TYR A 553 7.37 -4.18 16.38
CA TYR A 553 8.50 -5.10 16.31
C TYR A 553 8.57 -5.86 14.98
N VAL A 554 7.45 -6.39 14.49
CA VAL A 554 7.37 -7.10 13.19
C VAL A 554 7.71 -6.17 12.01
N PHE A 555 7.44 -4.87 12.14
CA PHE A 555 7.73 -3.88 11.11
C PHE A 555 8.98 -3.04 11.40
N ASN A 556 9.74 -3.35 12.45
CA ASN A 556 10.93 -2.60 12.86
C ASN A 556 10.70 -1.08 12.89
N MET A 557 9.57 -0.67 13.45
CA MET A 557 9.20 0.75 13.49
C MET A 557 8.62 1.09 14.87
N PRO A 558 9.50 1.23 15.88
CA PRO A 558 9.13 1.68 17.22
C PRO A 558 8.19 2.90 17.25
N GLU A 559 8.37 3.82 16.31
CA GLU A 559 7.55 5.03 16.16
C GLU A 559 6.06 4.74 15.92
N SER A 560 5.70 3.54 15.44
CA SER A 560 4.30 3.16 15.22
C SER A 560 3.47 3.18 16.51
N VAL A 561 4.12 3.10 17.69
CA VAL A 561 3.41 3.20 18.96
C VAL A 561 2.73 4.55 19.17
N ILE A 562 3.17 5.60 18.46
CA ILE A 562 2.50 6.90 18.44
C ILE A 562 1.08 6.73 17.89
N THR A 563 0.93 6.06 16.75
CA THR A 563 -0.39 5.76 16.17
C THR A 563 -1.20 4.87 17.11
N HIS A 564 -0.59 3.87 17.74
CA HIS A 564 -1.31 2.97 18.66
C HIS A 564 -1.87 3.74 19.87
N TYR A 565 -1.07 4.66 20.43
CA TYR A 565 -1.48 5.55 21.51
C TYR A 565 -2.61 6.48 21.06
N LEU A 566 -2.49 7.12 19.90
CA LEU A 566 -3.51 8.03 19.36
C LEU A 566 -4.82 7.32 18.96
N LEU A 567 -4.77 6.01 18.73
CA LEU A 567 -5.94 5.14 18.55
C LEU A 567 -6.54 4.68 19.89
N GLY A 568 -5.94 5.04 21.02
CA GLY A 568 -6.42 4.70 22.36
C GLY A 568 -6.14 3.26 22.78
N LEU A 569 -5.21 2.56 22.11
CA LEU A 569 -4.89 1.16 22.41
C LEU A 569 -3.99 0.99 23.64
N VAL A 570 -3.23 2.05 23.98
CA VAL A 570 -2.32 2.04 25.13
C VAL A 570 -3.06 2.53 26.36
N THR A 571 -3.35 1.62 27.30
CA THR A 571 -4.15 1.91 28.49
C THR A 571 -3.30 1.94 29.76
N ASP A 572 -3.75 2.71 30.74
CA ASP A 572 -3.24 2.66 32.11
C ASP A 572 -3.88 1.47 32.83
N PRO A 573 -3.08 0.50 33.31
CA PRO A 573 -3.62 -0.69 33.98
C PRO A 573 -4.38 -0.36 35.28
N ALA A 574 -4.10 0.78 35.92
CA ALA A 574 -4.75 1.16 37.18
C ALA A 574 -6.16 1.74 36.97
N THR A 575 -6.44 2.36 35.82
CA THR A 575 -7.71 3.02 35.55
C THR A 575 -8.52 2.35 34.44
N GLY A 576 -7.86 1.64 33.52
CA GLY A 576 -8.46 1.14 32.28
C GLY A 576 -8.67 2.22 31.21
N ASP A 577 -8.29 3.47 31.49
CA ASP A 577 -8.36 4.58 30.54
C ASP A 577 -7.07 4.67 29.70
N SER A 578 -7.06 5.52 28.67
CA SER A 578 -5.83 5.78 27.91
C SER A 578 -4.70 6.27 28.82
N LEU A 579 -3.50 5.74 28.59
CA LEU A 579 -2.30 6.11 29.34
C LEU A 579 -2.10 7.63 29.29
N VAL A 580 -1.83 8.27 30.43
CA VAL A 580 -1.55 9.72 30.46
C VAL A 580 -0.05 9.96 30.33
N ILE A 581 0.36 10.83 29.41
CA ILE A 581 1.76 11.18 29.16
C ILE A 581 2.01 12.64 29.57
N ASP A 582 3.06 12.85 30.37
CA ASP A 582 3.50 14.18 30.82
C ASP A 582 4.21 14.94 29.69
N ASP A 583 4.30 16.27 29.80
CA ASP A 583 5.10 17.11 28.88
C ASP A 583 6.60 16.88 29.13
N LEU A 584 7.21 15.99 28.35
CA LEU A 584 8.61 15.57 28.52
C LEU A 584 9.59 16.52 27.82
N ASN A 585 9.15 17.23 26.78
CA ASN A 585 9.99 18.13 25.99
C ASN A 585 9.82 19.62 26.34
N GLY A 586 8.86 19.97 27.21
CA GLY A 586 8.64 21.31 27.73
C GLY A 586 7.91 22.26 26.77
N ASN A 587 7.18 21.74 25.78
CA ASN A 587 6.45 22.55 24.80
C ASN A 587 5.04 22.97 25.26
N GLY A 588 4.61 22.54 26.46
CA GLY A 588 3.31 22.84 27.03
C GLY A 588 2.17 21.93 26.57
N VAL A 589 2.45 20.89 25.77
CA VAL A 589 1.50 19.84 25.38
C VAL A 589 1.65 18.67 26.35
N SER A 590 0.59 18.38 27.12
CA SER A 590 0.54 17.26 28.07
C SER A 590 -0.82 16.57 28.01
N GLY A 591 -0.94 15.37 28.58
CA GLY A 591 -2.19 14.64 28.75
C GLY A 591 -2.43 13.53 27.71
N SER A 592 -3.65 13.00 27.66
CA SER A 592 -4.03 11.89 26.75
C SER A 592 -4.03 12.25 25.26
N GLN A 593 -3.83 13.53 24.91
CA GLN A 593 -3.55 13.94 23.53
C GLN A 593 -2.10 13.59 23.16
N GLY A 594 -1.14 13.80 24.08
CA GLY A 594 0.30 13.67 23.85
C GLY A 594 0.82 14.52 22.68
N ASP A 595 2.12 14.72 22.57
CA ASP A 595 2.72 14.98 21.27
C ASP A 595 3.55 13.75 20.83
N PRO A 596 3.77 13.55 19.52
CA PRO A 596 4.50 12.39 19.01
C PRO A 596 5.88 12.17 19.66
N ALA A 597 6.61 13.24 20.00
CA ALA A 597 7.94 13.14 20.59
C ALA A 597 7.85 12.68 22.05
N ASP A 598 6.90 13.21 22.81
CA ASP A 598 6.67 12.80 24.20
C ASP A 598 6.12 11.38 24.30
N ILE A 599 5.23 11.00 23.37
CA ILE A 599 4.72 9.63 23.29
C ILE A 599 5.87 8.64 23.11
N LEU A 600 6.71 8.87 22.10
CA LEU A 600 7.86 8.01 21.80
C LEU A 600 8.89 8.00 22.93
N ALA A 601 9.20 9.16 23.50
CA ALA A 601 10.14 9.27 24.62
C ALA A 601 9.63 8.51 25.86
N SER A 602 8.32 8.58 26.15
CA SER A 602 7.71 7.89 27.29
C SER A 602 7.70 6.37 27.15
N ALA A 603 7.65 5.85 25.91
CA ALA A 603 7.70 4.42 25.64
C ALA A 603 8.98 3.80 26.18
N GLY A 604 10.10 4.52 26.04
CA GLY A 604 11.39 4.11 26.60
C GLY A 604 12.00 2.91 25.88
N PHE A 605 12.00 2.95 24.54
CA PHE A 605 12.67 1.95 23.71
C PHE A 605 14.18 1.91 24.03
N ASP A 606 14.70 0.70 24.23
CA ASP A 606 16.11 0.45 24.55
C ASP A 606 16.71 -0.70 23.71
N GLN A 607 17.89 -1.18 24.09
CA GLN A 607 18.60 -2.24 23.38
C GLN A 607 17.83 -3.58 23.37
N THR A 608 17.05 -3.86 24.40
CA THR A 608 16.20 -5.06 24.49
C THR A 608 15.16 -5.05 23.37
N ASP A 609 14.58 -3.91 23.07
CA ASP A 609 13.60 -3.79 21.99
C ASP A 609 14.22 -4.08 20.62
N GLN A 610 15.48 -3.68 20.40
CA GLN A 610 16.21 -4.01 19.19
C GLN A 610 16.46 -5.52 19.05
N GLU A 611 16.74 -6.21 20.16
CA GLU A 611 16.88 -7.67 20.19
C GLU A 611 15.55 -8.39 19.92
N VAL A 612 14.45 -7.87 20.46
CA VAL A 612 13.09 -8.39 20.19
C VAL A 612 12.70 -8.16 18.73
N ILE A 613 12.97 -6.98 18.17
CA ILE A 613 12.78 -6.68 16.73
C ILE A 613 13.53 -7.71 15.88
N ASP A 614 14.84 -7.87 16.10
CA ASP A 614 15.65 -8.77 15.27
C ASP A 614 15.15 -10.22 15.31
N ARG A 615 14.75 -10.67 16.50
CA ARG A 615 14.20 -12.01 16.71
C ARG A 615 12.83 -12.19 16.07
N MET A 616 11.90 -11.23 16.21
CA MET A 616 10.59 -11.30 15.56
C MET A 616 10.72 -11.28 14.03
N LEU A 617 11.53 -10.40 13.46
CA LEU A 617 11.81 -10.38 12.02
C LEU A 617 12.37 -11.74 11.55
N THR A 618 13.24 -12.35 12.35
CA THR A 618 13.82 -13.66 12.03
C THR A 618 12.79 -14.78 12.10
N ILE A 619 11.96 -14.83 13.15
CA ILE A 619 10.87 -15.82 13.32
C ILE A 619 9.87 -15.74 12.14
N TRP A 620 9.36 -14.54 11.85
CA TRP A 620 8.37 -14.34 10.78
C TRP A 620 8.93 -14.71 9.41
N THR A 621 10.18 -14.32 9.12
CA THR A 621 10.79 -14.66 7.83
C THR A 621 11.24 -16.10 7.74
N ASN A 622 11.64 -16.76 8.83
CA ASN A 622 11.92 -18.21 8.84
C ASN A 622 10.65 -19.00 8.55
N PHE A 623 9.53 -18.62 9.17
CA PHE A 623 8.23 -19.21 8.85
C PHE A 623 7.90 -19.01 7.37
N ALA A 624 8.05 -17.81 6.82
CA ALA A 624 7.80 -17.56 5.40
C ALA A 624 8.71 -18.40 4.48
N LYS A 625 10.00 -18.55 4.82
CA LYS A 625 10.98 -19.32 4.05
C LYS A 625 10.69 -20.83 4.07
N THR A 626 10.35 -21.37 5.24
CA THR A 626 10.43 -22.81 5.50
C THR A 626 9.12 -23.44 5.95
N GLY A 627 8.23 -22.68 6.58
CA GLY A 627 7.03 -23.19 7.28
C GLY A 627 7.31 -23.59 8.72
N ASP A 628 8.48 -23.24 9.22
CA ASP A 628 8.92 -23.44 10.60
C ASP A 628 9.43 -22.09 11.15
N PRO A 629 8.85 -21.56 12.25
CA PRO A 629 9.27 -20.29 12.84
C PRO A 629 10.57 -20.40 13.67
N SER A 630 11.10 -21.60 13.90
CA SER A 630 12.26 -21.84 14.76
C SER A 630 13.52 -21.09 14.31
N ILE A 631 14.37 -20.75 15.28
CA ILE A 631 15.71 -20.21 15.05
C ILE A 631 16.73 -21.26 15.53
N GLU A 632 17.51 -21.80 14.59
CA GLU A 632 18.49 -22.84 14.88
C GLU A 632 19.48 -22.38 15.97
N GLY A 633 19.54 -23.15 17.07
CA GLY A 633 20.43 -22.88 18.19
C GLY A 633 19.96 -21.81 19.18
N ASP A 634 18.76 -21.24 18.98
CA ASP A 634 18.18 -20.20 19.86
C ASP A 634 16.80 -20.60 20.40
N ILE A 635 15.78 -20.72 19.54
CA ILE A 635 14.41 -21.09 19.93
C ILE A 635 13.81 -22.16 19.00
N ASP A 636 13.32 -23.24 19.59
CA ASP A 636 12.56 -24.30 18.93
C ASP A 636 11.06 -24.03 19.09
N TYR A 637 10.32 -23.95 17.98
CA TYR A 637 8.88 -23.74 17.99
C TYR A 637 8.15 -25.10 18.04
N PRO A 638 7.52 -25.47 19.16
CA PRO A 638 6.75 -26.69 19.23
C PRO A 638 5.52 -26.59 18.31
N LEU A 639 5.10 -27.74 17.77
CA LEU A 639 3.83 -27.83 17.06
C LEU A 639 2.69 -27.54 18.04
N TYR A 640 1.78 -26.66 17.63
CA TYR A 640 0.56 -26.39 18.36
C TYR A 640 -0.44 -27.53 18.13
N ASP A 641 -0.92 -28.13 19.23
CA ASP A 641 -2.00 -29.10 19.23
C ASP A 641 -2.97 -28.81 20.37
N ALA A 642 -4.21 -29.30 20.25
CA ALA A 642 -5.29 -29.03 21.21
C ALA A 642 -5.06 -29.58 22.62
N ALA A 643 -4.17 -30.55 22.78
CA ALA A 643 -3.94 -31.21 24.07
C ALA A 643 -2.81 -30.53 24.86
N SER A 644 -1.76 -30.08 24.18
CA SER A 644 -0.63 -29.38 24.80
C SER A 644 -0.78 -27.86 24.78
N GLU A 645 -1.49 -27.33 23.78
CA GLU A 645 -1.58 -25.90 23.47
C GLU A 645 -0.20 -25.23 23.53
N SER A 646 0.80 -25.90 22.94
CA SER A 646 2.20 -25.47 22.98
C SER A 646 2.40 -24.17 22.22
N TYR A 647 3.14 -23.24 22.80
CA TYR A 647 3.36 -21.90 22.25
C TYR A 647 4.75 -21.38 22.58
N VAL A 648 5.21 -20.35 21.87
CA VAL A 648 6.40 -19.59 22.24
C VAL A 648 5.99 -18.24 22.80
N GLU A 649 6.42 -17.94 24.02
CA GLU A 649 6.29 -16.61 24.60
C GLU A 649 7.42 -15.72 24.08
N ILE A 650 7.08 -14.56 23.52
CA ILE A 650 8.03 -13.52 23.11
C ILE A 650 7.88 -12.32 24.06
N GLY A 651 8.74 -12.29 25.06
CA GLY A 651 8.98 -11.14 25.94
C GLY A 651 10.39 -10.58 25.71
N ALA A 652 10.98 -9.99 26.75
CA ALA A 652 12.42 -9.69 26.75
C ALA A 652 13.27 -10.97 26.57
N ASN A 653 12.78 -12.08 27.12
CA ASN A 653 13.27 -13.42 26.85
C ASN A 653 12.26 -14.16 25.97
N THR A 654 12.72 -15.19 25.25
CA THR A 654 11.85 -16.05 24.43
C THR A 654 11.95 -17.48 24.95
N GLU A 655 10.80 -18.13 25.15
CA GLU A 655 10.73 -19.48 25.72
C GLU A 655 9.52 -20.25 25.17
N ALA A 656 9.70 -21.54 24.91
CA ALA A 656 8.61 -22.45 24.57
C ALA A 656 7.88 -22.95 25.83
N LYS A 657 6.55 -22.90 25.81
CA LYS A 657 5.64 -23.21 26.92
C LYS A 657 4.42 -24.00 26.43
N THR A 658 3.53 -24.38 27.35
CA THR A 658 2.31 -25.16 27.11
C THR A 658 1.14 -24.60 27.90
N GLY A 659 -0.09 -24.91 27.51
CA GLY A 659 -1.30 -24.47 28.22
C GLY A 659 -1.66 -23.01 27.93
N LEU A 660 -1.57 -22.59 26.66
CA LEU A 660 -1.89 -21.21 26.27
C LEU A 660 -3.31 -20.80 26.67
N GLY A 661 -4.30 -21.70 26.57
CA GLY A 661 -5.68 -21.42 26.95
C GLY A 661 -5.84 -21.09 28.43
N ASP A 662 -5.09 -21.75 29.31
CA ASP A 662 -5.07 -21.43 30.75
C ASP A 662 -4.49 -20.03 30.97
N VAL A 663 -3.39 -19.69 30.28
CA VAL A 663 -2.74 -18.37 30.38
C VAL A 663 -3.64 -17.23 29.90
N LEU A 664 -4.46 -17.48 28.88
CA LEU A 664 -5.38 -16.48 28.33
C LEU A 664 -6.71 -16.40 29.10
N SER A 665 -7.01 -17.38 29.96
CA SER A 665 -8.23 -17.42 30.76
C SER A 665 -8.07 -16.82 32.17
N ASP A 666 -6.82 -16.64 32.62
CA ASP A 666 -6.44 -15.98 33.87
C ASP A 666 -6.50 -14.46 33.75
#